data_AF-A0A2M6ZMN3-F1
#
_entry.id   AF-A0A2M6ZMN3-F1
#
_cell.length_a   1.000
_cell.length_b   1.000
_cell.length_c   1.000
_cell.angle_alpha   90.00
_cell.angle_beta   90.00
_cell.angle_gamma   90.00
#
_symmetry.space_group_name_H-M   'P 1'
#
loop_
_entity.id
_entity.type
_entity.pdbx_description
1 polymer ?
#
loop_
_entity_poly.entity_id
_entity_poly.type
_entity_poly.pdbx_seq_one_letter_code
_entity_poly.pdbx_strand_id
1 'polypeptide(L)'
;MTALEFPQLLRVVQTYAVSDLGRDFLGALKPLALLADLHQVQAPFRQIQELRELQYREGPVPLTDFPLLTPWLTKATVRGSLLPAEAFNHVLQVLRLARRLRHYIRLGGDLTPRLSALADTLRDLTPLTEVIQQCISPHNFILDQASPALAQVRRELTDTRERVNRQIKQEFFQPAFQDALQSPLISQRHGRYVIPIKADHKGVIPGIIHDQSQTRATLFLEPLVIVEHNNALNLLHNREKREEEAVLRRLTGLVRNHLDEIRLTLTTLGELDAIQAKVKFAEEFRAREPIWRTKGGVDFRQARHPLLVQQRRENSAAPDVVPIDLKLDPEHRFLIISGANAGGKTVALKTLGLLTLMAQSGIPLPVDEGSELCPFGAVFADIGDPQDLFQSLSTFSAHLKRALTMLAGLPESSLILLDELGTATDPTEGGALALALLQAFYQRGAYGAATTHLPILKSFAQKTEGFENVSVVFNEETRRPTYRLAYGVVGASNALKIAREMGLAPEILEMAEGYLNQDELRAYRLLASVEAAQQHLAHQEMELKRREAELDRHNRELEARQSELAAERTRLVNDAKAAALARIKEAEAEFKSIVRRLKNGVEPWGRLRQEFSGRQAKLLADLSPGPGPAPAAVTRFRSGQQVFLPALGLTGQIVATDTRDGRLEVQARNVKLRVSPEEVTPVGGEAGRAIRSGAASGFHRPPAWLPSLNLVGLRVDEALPLVDRLIDQAVLHGTEKVDIIHGVGTGRLKRALWDHLKHHGLVKELHADANPGVTVVDLKE
;
A
#
# COMPACT_ATOMS: atom_id res chain seq x y z
N MET A 1 22.84 -12.58 -1.38
CA MET A 1 21.50 -12.97 -1.89
C MET A 1 20.87 -14.09 -1.05
N THR A 2 21.47 -15.28 -0.94
CA THR A 2 20.89 -16.39 -0.15
C THR A 2 20.68 -16.05 1.33
N ALA A 3 21.65 -15.41 1.98
CA ALA A 3 21.53 -14.96 3.37
C ALA A 3 20.37 -13.97 3.62
N LEU A 4 19.94 -13.27 2.57
CA LEU A 4 18.82 -12.31 2.60
C LEU A 4 17.53 -12.92 2.04
N GLU A 5 17.49 -14.23 1.80
CA GLU A 5 16.30 -14.97 1.35
C GLU A 5 15.73 -14.48 0.01
N PHE A 6 16.56 -13.87 -0.84
CA PHE A 6 16.15 -13.34 -2.13
C PHE A 6 15.58 -14.43 -3.09
N PRO A 7 16.15 -15.65 -3.19
CA PRO A 7 15.55 -16.71 -4.00
C PRO A 7 14.17 -17.18 -3.50
N GLN A 8 13.92 -17.15 -2.19
CA GLN A 8 12.61 -17.42 -1.60
C GLN A 8 11.61 -16.37 -2.04
N LEU A 9 12.00 -15.09 -2.02
CA LEU A 9 11.16 -14.01 -2.53
C LEU A 9 10.83 -14.18 -4.02
N LEU A 10 11.82 -14.50 -4.86
CA LEU A 10 11.57 -14.72 -6.29
C LEU A 10 10.52 -15.82 -6.50
N ARG A 11 10.57 -16.90 -5.70
CA ARG A 11 9.54 -17.95 -5.71
C ARG A 11 8.15 -17.43 -5.35
N VAL A 12 8.04 -16.52 -4.39
CA VAL A 12 6.76 -15.86 -4.07
C VAL A 12 6.26 -15.05 -5.26
N VAL A 13 7.11 -14.23 -5.89
CA VAL A 13 6.72 -13.42 -7.06
C VAL A 13 6.34 -14.32 -8.27
N GLN A 14 7.04 -15.44 -8.46
CA GLN A 14 6.75 -16.43 -9.51
C GLN A 14 5.35 -17.05 -9.39
N THR A 15 4.77 -17.12 -8.19
CA THR A 15 3.39 -17.64 -8.02
C THR A 15 2.34 -16.81 -8.76
N TYR A 16 2.64 -15.55 -9.08
CA TYR A 16 1.74 -14.64 -9.80
C TYR A 16 1.84 -14.74 -11.33
N ALA A 17 2.88 -15.40 -11.84
CA ALA A 17 3.07 -15.64 -13.26
C ALA A 17 2.21 -16.81 -13.72
N VAL A 18 1.57 -16.65 -14.88
CA VAL A 18 0.67 -17.68 -15.42
C VAL A 18 1.38 -18.72 -16.27
N SER A 19 2.57 -18.38 -16.81
CA SER A 19 3.35 -19.24 -17.70
C SER A 19 4.70 -19.62 -17.09
N ASP A 20 5.27 -20.75 -17.55
CA ASP A 20 6.62 -21.16 -17.15
C ASP A 20 7.69 -20.16 -17.61
N LEU A 21 7.52 -19.53 -18.78
CA LEU A 21 8.46 -18.51 -19.26
C LEU A 21 8.47 -17.26 -18.37
N GLY A 22 7.30 -16.83 -17.88
CA GLY A 22 7.21 -15.74 -16.91
C GLY A 22 7.89 -16.11 -15.59
N ARG A 23 7.72 -17.35 -15.13
CA ARG A 23 8.41 -17.86 -13.93
C ARG A 23 9.93 -17.88 -14.14
N ASP A 24 10.40 -18.40 -15.26
CA ASP A 24 11.83 -18.46 -15.59
C ASP A 24 12.44 -17.06 -15.65
N PHE A 25 11.75 -16.10 -16.27
CA PHE A 25 12.17 -14.69 -16.32
C PHE A 25 12.32 -14.10 -14.92
N LEU A 26 11.31 -14.28 -14.05
CA LEU A 26 11.34 -13.80 -12.67
C LEU A 26 12.44 -14.49 -11.85
N GLY A 27 12.66 -15.79 -12.05
CA GLY A 27 13.69 -16.57 -11.35
C GLY A 27 15.11 -16.20 -11.76
N ALA A 28 15.27 -15.68 -12.98
CA ALA A 28 16.54 -15.20 -13.51
C ALA A 28 16.87 -13.75 -13.13
N LEU A 29 15.94 -13.01 -12.48
CA LEU A 29 16.17 -11.64 -12.06
C LEU A 29 17.39 -11.55 -11.14
N LYS A 30 18.24 -10.56 -11.43
CA LYS A 30 19.39 -10.21 -10.61
C LYS A 30 19.31 -8.74 -10.25
N PRO A 31 19.71 -8.37 -9.02
CA PRO A 31 19.88 -6.98 -8.65
C PRO A 31 20.89 -6.31 -9.58
N LEU A 32 20.47 -5.21 -10.21
CA LEU A 32 21.34 -4.36 -11.00
C LEU A 32 22.25 -3.59 -10.04
N ALA A 33 23.57 -3.79 -10.16
CA ALA A 33 24.58 -3.07 -9.41
C ALA A 33 24.95 -1.80 -10.19
N LEU A 34 24.49 -0.60 -9.81
CA LEU A 34 24.83 0.57 -10.63
C LEU A 34 24.89 1.90 -9.89
N LEU A 35 26.04 2.55 -10.06
CA LEU A 35 26.17 4.01 -10.08
C LEU A 35 25.98 4.60 -11.50
N ALA A 36 25.93 3.81 -12.58
CA ALA A 36 26.02 4.34 -13.94
C ALA A 36 24.68 4.54 -14.71
N ASP A 37 23.54 3.99 -14.29
CA ASP A 37 22.31 4.08 -15.10
C ASP A 37 21.00 3.83 -14.30
N LEU A 38 20.59 4.83 -13.51
CA LEU A 38 19.30 4.82 -12.78
C LEU A 38 18.10 4.51 -13.69
N HIS A 39 18.19 4.86 -14.99
CA HIS A 39 17.14 4.60 -15.95
C HIS A 39 16.84 3.11 -16.12
N GLN A 40 17.85 2.24 -16.04
CA GLN A 40 17.66 0.79 -16.18
C GLN A 40 16.92 0.20 -14.98
N VAL A 41 17.22 0.69 -13.77
CA VAL A 41 16.53 0.24 -12.55
C VAL A 41 15.09 0.74 -12.51
N GLN A 42 14.85 1.94 -13.04
CA GLN A 42 13.51 2.55 -13.12
C GLN A 42 12.63 1.96 -14.23
N ALA A 43 13.22 1.46 -15.32
CA ALA A 43 12.47 0.99 -16.48
C ALA A 43 11.42 -0.09 -16.14
N PRO A 44 11.73 -1.13 -15.33
CA PRO A 44 10.74 -2.10 -14.86
C PRO A 44 9.56 -1.46 -14.10
N PHE A 45 9.81 -0.47 -13.26
CA PHE A 45 8.74 0.19 -12.50
C PHE A 45 7.82 1.01 -13.40
N ARG A 46 8.38 1.65 -14.42
CA ARG A 46 7.59 2.34 -15.44
C ARG A 46 6.71 1.37 -16.23
N GLN A 47 7.23 0.20 -16.63
CA GLN A 47 6.42 -0.84 -17.27
C GLN A 47 5.27 -1.33 -16.37
N ILE A 48 5.53 -1.51 -15.06
CA ILE A 48 4.51 -1.87 -14.07
C ILE A 48 3.43 -0.77 -13.97
N GLN A 49 3.82 0.50 -13.92
CA GLN A 49 2.90 1.63 -13.87
C GLN A 49 2.04 1.72 -15.13
N GLU A 50 2.67 1.62 -16.30
CA GLU A 50 1.97 1.61 -17.61
C GLU A 50 0.94 0.48 -17.68
N LEU A 51 1.29 -0.72 -17.19
CA LEU A 51 0.39 -1.88 -17.23
C LEU A 51 -0.79 -1.72 -16.26
N ARG A 52 -0.57 -1.16 -15.07
CA ARG A 52 -1.62 -0.87 -14.08
C ARG A 52 -2.63 0.14 -14.61
N GLU A 53 -2.13 1.22 -15.22
CA GLU A 53 -3.00 2.25 -15.81
C GLU A 53 -3.83 1.66 -16.96
N LEU A 54 -3.21 0.84 -17.81
CA LEU A 54 -3.91 0.16 -18.89
C LEU A 54 -4.99 -0.80 -18.37
N GLN A 55 -4.70 -1.57 -17.31
CA GLN A 55 -5.67 -2.45 -16.66
C GLN A 55 -6.86 -1.70 -16.07
N TYR A 56 -6.59 -0.55 -15.46
CA TYR A 56 -7.64 0.28 -14.88
C TYR A 56 -8.60 0.81 -15.95
N ARG A 57 -8.08 1.18 -17.12
CA ARG A 57 -8.87 1.74 -18.23
C ARG A 57 -9.58 0.70 -19.10
N GLU A 58 -8.85 -0.33 -19.53
CA GLU A 58 -9.30 -1.28 -20.56
C GLU A 58 -9.72 -2.64 -19.97
N GLY A 59 -9.59 -2.83 -18.65
CA GLY A 59 -9.91 -4.07 -17.97
C GLY A 59 -8.73 -5.06 -17.93
N PRO A 60 -8.96 -6.33 -17.53
CA PRO A 60 -7.89 -7.28 -17.25
C PRO A 60 -7.05 -7.61 -18.49
N VAL A 61 -5.76 -7.81 -18.29
CA VAL A 61 -4.84 -8.21 -19.36
C VAL A 61 -5.25 -9.58 -19.91
N PRO A 62 -5.38 -9.74 -21.24
CA PRO A 62 -5.79 -11.00 -21.88
C PRO A 62 -4.63 -12.01 -21.95
N LEU A 63 -3.94 -12.20 -20.83
CA LEU A 63 -2.85 -13.14 -20.66
C LEU A 63 -3.37 -14.42 -20.02
N THR A 64 -3.19 -15.53 -20.72
CA THR A 64 -3.53 -16.88 -20.25
C THR A 64 -2.31 -17.76 -20.35
N ASP A 65 -2.29 -18.88 -19.61
CA ASP A 65 -1.24 -19.88 -19.75
C ASP A 65 -1.09 -20.35 -21.22
N PHE A 66 0.13 -20.70 -21.61
CA PHE A 66 0.49 -21.07 -22.97
C PHE A 66 1.63 -22.10 -22.99
N PRO A 67 1.65 -23.01 -23.97
CA PRO A 67 2.56 -24.14 -23.99
C PRO A 67 4.01 -23.72 -24.22
N LEU A 68 4.94 -24.45 -23.60
CA LEU A 68 6.37 -24.28 -23.83
C LEU A 68 6.75 -24.80 -25.22
N LEU A 69 7.12 -23.90 -26.13
CA LEU A 69 7.53 -24.27 -27.49
C LEU A 69 9.01 -24.67 -27.61
N THR A 70 9.84 -24.42 -26.59
CA THR A 70 11.28 -24.67 -26.63
C THR A 70 11.67 -26.07 -27.13
N PRO A 71 11.00 -27.17 -26.71
CA PRO A 71 11.28 -28.51 -27.24
C PRO A 71 10.99 -28.61 -28.75
N TRP A 72 9.88 -28.04 -29.21
CA TRP A 72 9.49 -28.05 -30.63
C TRP A 72 10.42 -27.21 -31.48
N LEU A 73 10.78 -26.01 -31.03
CA LEU A 73 11.71 -25.14 -31.76
C LEU A 73 13.10 -25.75 -31.85
N THR A 74 13.59 -26.38 -30.78
CA THR A 74 14.87 -27.10 -30.77
C THR A 74 14.84 -28.30 -31.73
N LYS A 75 13.71 -29.01 -31.85
CA LYS A 75 13.58 -30.07 -32.86
C LYS A 75 13.54 -29.48 -34.29
N ALA A 76 12.88 -28.35 -34.49
CA ALA A 76 12.71 -27.73 -35.79
C ALA A 76 14.03 -27.18 -36.39
N THR A 77 15.03 -26.82 -35.57
CA THR A 77 16.34 -26.37 -36.06
C THR A 77 17.09 -27.46 -36.84
N VAL A 78 16.90 -28.74 -36.46
CA VAL A 78 17.52 -29.87 -37.15
C VAL A 78 16.95 -29.99 -38.57
N ARG A 79 17.80 -29.92 -39.60
CA ARG A 79 17.36 -30.09 -40.98
C ARG A 79 16.80 -31.49 -41.19
N GLY A 80 15.67 -31.58 -41.91
CA GLY A 80 14.97 -32.84 -42.15
C GLY A 80 14.10 -33.33 -40.99
N SER A 81 14.08 -32.61 -39.85
CA SER A 81 13.16 -32.94 -38.75
C SER A 81 11.70 -32.71 -39.13
N LEU A 82 10.82 -33.44 -38.44
CA LEU A 82 9.38 -33.38 -38.61
C LEU A 82 8.70 -33.12 -37.26
N LEU A 83 7.90 -32.06 -37.22
CA LEU A 83 7.07 -31.74 -36.06
C LEU A 83 5.74 -32.49 -36.14
N PRO A 84 5.20 -32.98 -35.01
CA PRO A 84 3.86 -33.54 -34.95
C PRO A 84 2.80 -32.44 -35.10
N ALA A 85 1.56 -32.83 -35.45
CA ALA A 85 0.42 -31.91 -35.58
C ALA A 85 0.20 -31.04 -34.33
N GLU A 86 0.35 -31.61 -33.14
CA GLU A 86 0.24 -30.94 -31.84
C GLU A 86 1.17 -29.71 -31.73
N ALA A 87 2.41 -29.82 -32.21
CA ALA A 87 3.38 -28.73 -32.12
C ALA A 87 2.89 -27.49 -32.88
N PHE A 88 2.19 -27.67 -34.00
CA PHE A 88 1.64 -26.57 -34.78
C PHE A 88 0.46 -25.89 -34.08
N ASN A 89 -0.39 -26.66 -33.37
CA ASN A 89 -1.45 -26.09 -32.54
C ASN A 89 -0.88 -25.31 -31.35
N HIS A 90 0.21 -25.78 -30.74
CA HIS A 90 0.92 -25.01 -29.72
C HIS A 90 1.49 -23.70 -30.28
N VAL A 91 2.10 -23.73 -31.48
CA VAL A 91 2.55 -22.50 -32.17
C VAL A 91 1.38 -21.55 -32.41
N LEU A 92 0.24 -22.05 -32.91
CA LEU A 92 -0.97 -21.23 -33.11
C LEU A 92 -1.46 -20.57 -31.82
N GLN A 93 -1.47 -21.30 -30.70
CA GLN A 93 -1.89 -20.76 -29.41
C GLN A 93 -1.03 -19.57 -28.99
N VAL A 94 0.30 -19.71 -29.09
CA VAL A 94 1.25 -18.65 -28.75
C VAL A 94 1.11 -17.44 -29.67
N LEU A 95 1.04 -17.64 -30.99
CA LEU A 95 0.92 -16.53 -31.95
C LEU A 95 -0.41 -15.77 -31.79
N ARG A 96 -1.52 -16.47 -31.53
CA ARG A 96 -2.82 -15.85 -31.24
C ARG A 96 -2.78 -15.05 -29.94
N LEU A 97 -2.12 -15.57 -28.90
CA LEU A 97 -1.94 -14.86 -27.64
C LEU A 97 -1.11 -13.59 -27.84
N ALA A 98 0.03 -13.67 -28.52
CA ALA A 98 0.89 -12.54 -28.84
C ALA A 98 0.12 -11.44 -29.59
N ARG A 99 -0.70 -11.81 -30.60
CA ARG A 99 -1.52 -10.85 -31.33
C ARG A 99 -2.57 -10.17 -30.44
N ARG A 100 -3.25 -10.91 -29.57
CA ARG A 100 -4.22 -10.35 -28.61
C ARG A 100 -3.57 -9.37 -27.64
N LEU A 101 -2.42 -9.73 -27.07
CA LEU A 101 -1.67 -8.88 -26.14
C LEU A 101 -1.15 -7.63 -26.83
N ARG A 102 -0.61 -7.75 -28.05
CA ARG A 102 -0.17 -6.61 -28.85
C ARG A 102 -1.31 -5.63 -29.10
N HIS A 103 -2.50 -6.14 -29.46
CA HIS A 103 -3.67 -5.29 -29.65
C HIS A 103 -4.08 -4.60 -28.36
N TYR A 104 -4.17 -5.34 -27.24
CA TYR A 104 -4.52 -4.81 -25.94
C TYR A 104 -3.55 -3.70 -25.47
N ILE A 105 -2.23 -3.91 -25.60
CA ILE A 105 -1.23 -2.90 -25.23
C ILE A 105 -1.38 -1.62 -26.05
N ARG A 106 -1.72 -1.76 -27.35
CA ARG A 106 -1.93 -0.63 -28.26
C ARG A 106 -3.18 0.20 -27.96
N LEU A 107 -4.16 -0.33 -27.21
CA LEU A 107 -5.29 0.47 -26.72
C LEU A 107 -4.83 1.59 -25.78
N GLY A 108 -3.69 1.41 -25.10
CA GLY A 108 -3.10 2.42 -24.23
C GLY A 108 -2.57 3.67 -24.95
N GLY A 109 -2.26 3.57 -26.25
CA GLY A 109 -1.70 4.67 -27.04
C GLY A 109 -0.46 5.29 -26.38
N ASP A 110 -0.47 6.61 -26.22
CA ASP A 110 0.66 7.37 -25.66
C ASP A 110 0.91 7.11 -24.16
N LEU A 111 -0.01 6.44 -23.44
CA LEU A 111 0.16 6.12 -22.02
C LEU A 111 1.08 4.92 -21.78
N THR A 112 1.35 4.10 -22.80
CA THR A 112 2.10 2.84 -22.66
C THR A 112 3.32 2.79 -23.58
N PRO A 113 4.21 3.79 -23.59
CA PRO A 113 5.31 3.84 -24.56
C PRO A 113 6.31 2.69 -24.42
N ARG A 114 6.63 2.26 -23.18
CA ARG A 114 7.59 1.16 -22.96
C ARG A 114 6.96 -0.19 -23.22
N LEU A 115 5.71 -0.38 -22.82
CA LEU A 115 4.97 -1.59 -23.17
C LEU A 115 4.72 -1.67 -24.67
N SER A 116 4.50 -0.54 -25.34
CA SER A 116 4.35 -0.49 -26.81
C SER A 116 5.65 -0.88 -27.50
N ALA A 117 6.80 -0.40 -27.00
CA ALA A 117 8.11 -0.84 -27.50
C ALA A 117 8.32 -2.35 -27.34
N LEU A 118 7.89 -2.95 -26.22
CA LEU A 118 7.85 -4.41 -26.07
C LEU A 118 6.85 -5.07 -27.03
N ALA A 119 5.64 -4.52 -27.17
CA ALA A 119 4.61 -5.07 -28.05
C ALA A 119 4.99 -4.99 -29.54
N ASP A 120 5.88 -4.10 -29.93
CA ASP A 120 6.38 -3.99 -31.30
C ASP A 120 7.37 -5.11 -31.68
N THR A 121 7.97 -5.79 -30.70
CA THR A 121 8.74 -7.02 -30.96
C THR A 121 7.84 -8.21 -31.31
N LEU A 122 6.55 -8.17 -30.93
CA LEU A 122 5.54 -9.16 -31.26
C LEU A 122 5.13 -9.01 -32.74
N ARG A 123 5.98 -9.54 -33.64
CA ARG A 123 5.76 -9.47 -35.08
C ARG A 123 4.46 -10.13 -35.50
N ASP A 124 3.86 -9.61 -36.56
CA ASP A 124 2.65 -10.18 -37.13
C ASP A 124 2.98 -11.40 -37.99
N LEU A 125 2.66 -12.58 -37.45
CA LEU A 125 2.81 -13.87 -38.13
C LEU A 125 1.43 -14.43 -38.58
N THR A 126 0.50 -13.54 -38.93
CA THR A 126 -0.82 -13.92 -39.47
C THR A 126 -0.70 -14.86 -40.70
N PRO A 127 0.19 -14.64 -41.68
CA PRO A 127 0.33 -15.57 -42.81
C PRO A 127 0.68 -17.01 -42.37
N LEU A 128 1.60 -17.18 -41.41
CA LEU A 128 1.94 -18.49 -40.86
C LEU A 128 0.74 -19.10 -40.11
N THR A 129 0.05 -18.28 -39.33
CA THR A 129 -1.12 -18.67 -38.54
C THR A 129 -2.26 -19.19 -39.43
N GLU A 130 -2.55 -18.53 -40.54
CA GLU A 130 -3.59 -18.93 -41.49
C GLU A 130 -3.24 -20.25 -42.18
N VAL A 131 -2.00 -20.41 -42.64
CA VAL A 131 -1.54 -21.64 -43.31
C VAL A 131 -1.62 -22.84 -42.37
N ILE A 132 -1.22 -22.69 -41.10
CA ILE A 132 -1.32 -23.77 -40.13
C ILE A 132 -2.79 -24.13 -39.87
N GLN A 133 -3.68 -23.14 -39.69
CA GLN A 133 -5.12 -23.38 -39.46
C GLN A 133 -5.82 -24.07 -40.62
N GLN A 134 -5.40 -23.78 -41.85
CA GLN A 134 -5.92 -24.48 -43.03
C GLN A 134 -5.48 -25.95 -43.07
N CYS A 135 -4.32 -26.28 -42.49
CA CYS A 135 -3.75 -27.62 -42.57
C CYS A 135 -4.05 -28.51 -41.35
N ILE A 136 -4.15 -27.95 -40.14
CA ILE A 136 -4.23 -28.68 -38.87
C ILE A 136 -5.52 -28.31 -38.14
N SER A 137 -6.27 -29.33 -37.70
CA SER A 137 -7.48 -29.17 -36.91
C SER A 137 -7.16 -28.90 -35.42
N PRO A 138 -8.09 -28.31 -34.65
CA PRO A 138 -7.93 -28.15 -33.21
C PRO A 138 -7.70 -29.45 -32.43
N HIS A 139 -8.07 -30.61 -33.01
CA HIS A 139 -7.89 -31.94 -32.42
C HIS A 139 -6.60 -32.64 -32.88
N ASN A 140 -5.61 -31.87 -33.37
CA ASN A 140 -4.30 -32.38 -33.83
C ASN A 140 -4.39 -33.33 -35.04
N PHE A 141 -5.42 -33.22 -35.88
CA PHE A 141 -5.52 -33.98 -37.14
C PHE A 141 -5.16 -33.12 -38.34
N ILE A 142 -4.56 -33.72 -39.37
CA ILE A 142 -4.31 -33.04 -40.64
C ILE A 142 -5.62 -33.01 -41.43
N LEU A 143 -6.04 -31.82 -41.85
CA LEU A 143 -7.26 -31.58 -42.62
C LEU A 143 -7.09 -32.01 -44.08
N ASP A 144 -8.18 -32.43 -44.74
CA ASP A 144 -8.15 -32.83 -46.15
C ASP A 144 -7.64 -31.70 -47.05
N GLN A 145 -8.04 -30.46 -46.75
CA GLN A 145 -7.65 -29.26 -47.47
C GLN A 145 -6.17 -28.87 -47.28
N ALA A 146 -5.40 -29.59 -46.45
CA ALA A 146 -3.98 -29.33 -46.24
C ALA A 146 -3.15 -29.52 -47.53
N SER A 147 -3.58 -30.42 -48.41
CA SER A 147 -2.99 -30.64 -49.74
C SER A 147 -4.02 -31.27 -50.68
N PRO A 148 -4.11 -30.84 -51.95
CA PRO A 148 -4.96 -31.49 -52.95
C PRO A 148 -4.66 -32.99 -53.10
N ALA A 149 -3.40 -33.39 -53.01
CA ALA A 149 -2.98 -34.79 -53.09
C ALA A 149 -3.51 -35.62 -51.91
N LEU A 150 -3.47 -35.08 -50.70
CA LEU A 150 -4.02 -35.75 -49.51
C LEU A 150 -5.54 -35.90 -49.61
N ALA A 151 -6.25 -34.84 -50.03
CA ALA A 151 -7.69 -34.90 -50.27
C ALA A 151 -8.06 -35.98 -51.30
N GLN A 152 -7.28 -36.08 -52.39
CA GLN A 152 -7.50 -37.11 -53.41
C GLN A 152 -7.30 -38.52 -52.84
N VAL A 153 -6.19 -38.77 -52.13
CA VAL A 153 -5.91 -40.09 -51.54
C VAL A 153 -6.98 -40.50 -50.52
N ARG A 154 -7.47 -39.58 -49.69
CA ARG A 154 -8.54 -39.85 -48.72
C ARG A 154 -9.90 -40.14 -49.38
N ARG A 155 -10.20 -39.49 -50.52
CA ARG A 155 -11.36 -39.84 -51.35
C ARG A 155 -11.21 -41.25 -51.94
N GLU A 156 -10.06 -41.56 -52.54
CA GLU A 156 -9.76 -42.89 -53.08
C GLU A 156 -9.85 -43.99 -52.00
N LEU A 157 -9.39 -43.71 -50.78
CA LEU A 157 -9.53 -44.61 -49.62
C LEU A 157 -10.99 -44.86 -49.27
N THR A 158 -11.79 -43.80 -49.17
CA THR A 158 -13.22 -43.89 -48.84
C THR A 158 -13.96 -44.68 -49.92
N ASP A 159 -13.75 -44.35 -51.19
CA ASP A 159 -14.38 -45.03 -52.32
C ASP A 159 -14.00 -46.52 -52.38
N THR A 160 -12.71 -46.85 -52.21
CA THR A 160 -12.24 -48.24 -52.24
C THR A 160 -12.79 -49.03 -51.06
N ARG A 161 -12.86 -48.41 -49.87
CA ARG A 161 -13.47 -49.01 -48.67
C ARG A 161 -14.95 -49.30 -48.87
N GLU A 162 -15.69 -48.38 -49.47
CA GLU A 162 -17.10 -48.59 -49.79
C GLU A 162 -17.30 -49.70 -50.83
N ARG A 163 -16.43 -49.79 -51.84
CA ARG A 163 -16.45 -50.89 -52.82
C ARG A 163 -16.21 -52.25 -52.16
N VAL A 164 -15.19 -52.37 -51.30
CA VAL A 164 -14.91 -53.60 -50.53
C VAL A 164 -16.13 -54.00 -49.69
N ASN A 165 -16.68 -53.06 -48.92
CA ASN A 165 -17.82 -53.34 -48.06
C ASN A 165 -19.07 -53.74 -48.85
N ARG A 166 -19.31 -53.08 -49.99
CA ARG A 166 -20.44 -53.39 -50.88
C ARG A 166 -20.28 -54.78 -51.49
N GLN A 167 -19.09 -55.09 -52.00
CA GLN A 167 -18.81 -56.39 -52.61
C GLN A 167 -18.93 -57.52 -51.60
N ILE A 168 -18.40 -57.34 -50.38
CA ILE A 168 -18.55 -58.34 -49.30
C ILE A 168 -20.03 -58.59 -48.98
N LYS A 169 -20.82 -57.52 -48.79
CA LYS A 169 -22.24 -57.63 -48.46
C LYS A 169 -23.05 -58.26 -49.59
N GLN A 170 -22.76 -57.91 -50.84
CA GLN A 170 -23.48 -58.41 -52.00
C GLN A 170 -23.18 -59.88 -52.27
N GLU A 171 -21.94 -60.31 -52.15
CA GLU A 171 -21.55 -61.68 -52.52
C GLU A 171 -21.69 -62.68 -51.37
N PHE A 172 -21.36 -62.29 -50.13
CA PHE A 172 -21.19 -63.24 -49.02
C PHE A 172 -22.24 -63.15 -47.93
N PHE A 173 -23.06 -62.09 -47.86
CA PHE A 173 -24.14 -61.98 -46.86
C PHE A 173 -25.51 -62.41 -47.40
N GLN A 174 -25.52 -63.17 -48.50
CA GLN A 174 -26.72 -63.80 -49.05
C GLN A 174 -27.10 -65.07 -48.25
N PRO A 175 -28.37 -65.54 -48.32
CA PRO A 175 -28.82 -66.74 -47.62
C PRO A 175 -27.96 -67.99 -47.88
N ALA A 176 -27.36 -68.10 -49.08
CA ALA A 176 -26.52 -69.23 -49.49
C ALA A 176 -25.27 -69.44 -48.62
N PHE A 177 -24.77 -68.41 -47.95
CA PHE A 177 -23.55 -68.47 -47.14
C PHE A 177 -23.80 -68.28 -45.64
N GLN A 178 -25.04 -68.06 -45.19
CA GLN A 178 -25.36 -67.77 -43.79
C GLN A 178 -24.88 -68.85 -42.81
N ASP A 179 -24.98 -70.13 -43.19
CA ASP A 179 -24.59 -71.23 -42.31
C ASP A 179 -23.07 -71.30 -42.08
N ALA A 180 -22.29 -70.87 -43.07
CA ALA A 180 -20.83 -70.83 -43.01
C ALA A 180 -20.28 -69.63 -42.23
N LEU A 181 -21.06 -68.54 -42.11
CA LEU A 181 -20.67 -67.35 -41.36
C LEU A 181 -20.84 -67.56 -39.85
N GLN A 182 -19.89 -67.04 -39.07
CA GLN A 182 -20.08 -66.92 -37.62
C GLN A 182 -21.04 -65.78 -37.29
N SER A 183 -20.88 -64.65 -37.99
CA SER A 183 -21.78 -63.50 -37.95
C SER A 183 -21.70 -62.72 -39.28
N PRO A 184 -22.80 -62.10 -39.76
CA PRO A 184 -22.82 -61.31 -41.00
C PRO A 184 -22.27 -59.90 -40.74
N LEU A 185 -21.03 -59.83 -40.24
CA LEU A 185 -20.32 -58.59 -39.94
C LEU A 185 -18.96 -58.60 -40.62
N ILE A 186 -18.60 -57.46 -41.19
CA ILE A 186 -17.26 -57.25 -41.76
C ILE A 186 -16.34 -56.92 -40.59
N SER A 187 -15.25 -57.67 -40.47
CA SER A 187 -14.22 -57.41 -39.46
C SER A 187 -12.92 -56.94 -40.11
N GLN A 188 -12.00 -56.41 -39.31
CA GLN A 188 -10.66 -56.03 -39.75
C GLN A 188 -9.61 -56.80 -38.95
N ARG A 189 -8.66 -57.42 -39.64
CA ARG A 189 -7.51 -58.13 -39.06
C ARG A 189 -6.23 -57.68 -39.72
N HIS A 190 -5.27 -57.22 -38.92
CA HIS A 190 -3.99 -56.69 -39.41
C HIS A 190 -4.15 -55.62 -40.53
N GLY A 191 -5.18 -54.77 -40.42
CA GLY A 191 -5.48 -53.75 -41.42
C GLY A 191 -6.29 -54.22 -42.64
N ARG A 192 -6.54 -55.52 -42.80
CA ARG A 192 -7.28 -56.09 -43.95
C ARG A 192 -8.74 -56.38 -43.59
N TYR A 193 -9.66 -56.13 -44.53
CA TYR A 193 -11.07 -56.49 -44.37
C TYR A 193 -11.25 -58.00 -44.57
N VAL A 194 -11.91 -58.64 -43.59
CA VAL A 194 -12.10 -60.09 -43.51
C VAL A 194 -13.50 -60.43 -43.03
N ILE A 195 -13.93 -61.65 -43.33
CA ILE A 195 -15.21 -62.21 -42.93
C ILE A 195 -14.97 -63.31 -41.90
N PRO A 196 -15.67 -63.29 -40.74
CA PRO A 196 -15.57 -64.36 -39.75
C PRO A 196 -16.39 -65.58 -40.17
N ILE A 197 -15.72 -66.70 -40.43
CA ILE A 197 -16.35 -67.98 -40.79
C ILE A 197 -16.19 -69.01 -39.67
N LYS A 198 -17.13 -69.94 -39.56
CA LYS A 198 -17.02 -71.08 -38.64
C LYS A 198 -15.88 -71.99 -39.09
N ALA A 199 -15.08 -72.49 -38.16
CA ALA A 199 -13.94 -73.36 -38.46
C ALA A 199 -14.35 -74.63 -39.22
N ASP A 200 -15.55 -75.15 -38.95
CA ASP A 200 -16.10 -76.37 -39.56
C ASP A 200 -16.51 -76.19 -41.03
N HIS A 201 -16.65 -74.94 -41.50
CA HIS A 201 -17.00 -74.59 -42.88
C HIS A 201 -15.81 -74.00 -43.66
N LYS A 202 -14.58 -74.37 -43.26
CA LYS A 202 -13.35 -73.99 -43.97
C LYS A 202 -13.37 -74.49 -45.41
N GLY A 203 -13.19 -73.58 -46.37
CA GLY A 203 -13.15 -73.90 -47.80
C GLY A 203 -14.46 -73.66 -48.55
N VAL A 204 -15.58 -73.37 -47.86
CA VAL A 204 -16.85 -72.98 -48.50
C VAL A 204 -16.71 -71.64 -49.24
N ILE A 205 -15.96 -70.70 -48.64
CA ILE A 205 -15.62 -69.43 -49.26
C ILE A 205 -14.14 -69.48 -49.66
N PRO A 206 -13.80 -69.33 -50.95
CA PRO A 206 -12.41 -69.29 -51.38
C PRO A 206 -11.73 -68.00 -50.90
N GLY A 207 -10.65 -68.14 -50.13
CA GLY A 207 -9.96 -67.00 -49.55
C GLY A 207 -8.74 -67.38 -48.71
N ILE A 208 -8.07 -66.34 -48.21
CA ILE A 208 -6.85 -66.43 -47.42
C ILE A 208 -7.20 -66.23 -45.95
N ILE A 209 -6.78 -67.14 -45.08
CA ILE A 209 -7.00 -67.01 -43.62
C ILE A 209 -5.91 -66.12 -43.04
N HIS A 210 -6.29 -65.02 -42.39
CA HIS A 210 -5.36 -64.05 -41.78
C HIS A 210 -5.22 -64.19 -40.28
N ASP A 211 -6.23 -64.75 -39.61
CA ASP A 211 -6.24 -64.89 -38.17
C ASP A 211 -7.26 -65.95 -37.71
N GLN A 212 -7.16 -66.40 -36.46
CA GLN A 212 -8.06 -67.37 -35.84
C GLN A 212 -8.42 -66.92 -34.42
N SER A 213 -9.66 -67.16 -33.98
CA SER A 213 -10.08 -66.86 -32.61
C SER A 213 -9.30 -67.68 -31.56
N GLN A 214 -9.22 -67.19 -30.32
CA GLN A 214 -8.56 -67.89 -29.21
C GLN A 214 -9.14 -69.30 -28.97
N THR A 215 -10.46 -69.46 -29.14
CA THR A 215 -11.17 -70.74 -29.03
C THR A 215 -11.06 -71.61 -30.28
N ARG A 216 -10.36 -71.14 -31.32
CA ARG A 216 -10.21 -71.75 -32.64
C ARG A 216 -11.49 -71.98 -33.44
N ALA A 217 -12.65 -71.61 -32.89
CA ALA A 217 -13.97 -71.80 -33.50
C ALA A 217 -14.26 -70.86 -34.69
N THR A 218 -13.56 -69.73 -34.80
CA THR A 218 -13.79 -68.74 -35.88
C THR A 218 -12.49 -68.47 -36.63
N LEU A 219 -12.55 -68.54 -37.96
CA LEU A 219 -11.46 -68.19 -38.86
C LEU A 219 -11.78 -66.85 -39.53
N PHE A 220 -10.82 -65.93 -39.55
CA PHE A 220 -10.95 -64.65 -40.23
C PHE A 220 -10.40 -64.77 -41.65
N LEU A 221 -11.30 -64.90 -42.62
CA LEU A 221 -10.97 -65.17 -44.02
C LEU A 221 -11.13 -63.90 -44.87
N GLU A 222 -10.12 -63.60 -45.69
CA GLU A 222 -10.17 -62.62 -46.78
C GLU A 222 -10.60 -63.34 -48.07
N PRO A 223 -11.80 -63.10 -48.61
CA PRO A 223 -12.21 -63.68 -49.88
C PRO A 223 -11.32 -63.27 -51.04
N LEU A 224 -11.04 -64.20 -51.98
CA LEU A 224 -10.17 -63.93 -53.13
C LEU A 224 -10.62 -62.71 -53.95
N VAL A 225 -11.93 -62.50 -54.07
CA VAL A 225 -12.55 -61.40 -54.85
C VAL A 225 -12.23 -60.00 -54.31
N ILE A 226 -11.85 -59.86 -53.03
CA ILE A 226 -11.47 -58.57 -52.43
C ILE A 226 -9.96 -58.43 -52.18
N VAL A 227 -9.15 -59.44 -52.49
CA VAL A 227 -7.70 -59.41 -52.21
C VAL A 227 -7.01 -58.22 -52.89
N GLU A 228 -7.35 -57.95 -54.15
CA GLU A 228 -6.81 -56.81 -54.90
C GLU A 228 -7.22 -55.48 -54.26
N HIS A 229 -8.48 -55.35 -53.85
CA HIS A 229 -9.00 -54.15 -53.21
C HIS A 229 -8.36 -53.90 -51.84
N ASN A 230 -8.14 -54.94 -51.02
CA ASN A 230 -7.41 -54.84 -49.76
C ASN A 230 -5.94 -54.47 -49.97
N ASN A 231 -5.30 -55.00 -51.01
CA ASN A 231 -3.94 -54.58 -51.38
C ASN A 231 -3.90 -53.10 -51.81
N ALA A 232 -4.88 -52.66 -52.61
CA ALA A 232 -5.02 -51.26 -53.00
C ALA A 232 -5.24 -50.34 -51.78
N LEU A 233 -6.08 -50.73 -50.83
CA LEU A 233 -6.28 -49.99 -49.57
C LEU A 233 -4.99 -49.85 -48.76
N ASN A 234 -4.18 -50.92 -48.66
CA ASN A 234 -2.88 -50.85 -47.99
C ASN A 234 -1.91 -49.88 -48.70
N LEU A 235 -1.85 -49.92 -50.03
CA LEU A 235 -1.03 -48.97 -50.81
C LEU A 235 -1.51 -47.52 -50.63
N LEU A 236 -2.82 -47.29 -50.66
CA LEU A 236 -3.42 -45.98 -50.44
C LEU A 236 -3.16 -45.48 -49.02
N HIS A 237 -3.24 -46.32 -47.98
CA HIS A 237 -2.93 -45.91 -46.61
C HIS A 237 -1.44 -45.56 -46.43
N ASN A 238 -0.54 -46.29 -47.08
CA ASN A 238 0.88 -45.92 -47.11
C ASN A 238 1.12 -44.61 -47.86
N ARG A 239 0.37 -44.36 -48.94
CA ARG A 239 0.41 -43.09 -49.67
C ARG A 239 -0.14 -41.94 -48.83
N GLU A 240 -1.23 -42.15 -48.11
CA GLU A 240 -1.81 -41.18 -47.17
C GLU A 240 -0.76 -40.74 -46.14
N LYS A 241 -0.09 -41.69 -45.47
CA LYS A 241 0.98 -41.37 -44.52
C LYS A 241 2.11 -40.55 -45.13
N ARG A 242 2.50 -40.84 -46.38
CA ARG A 242 3.54 -40.06 -47.09
C ARG A 242 3.09 -38.63 -47.38
N GLU A 243 1.84 -38.46 -47.78
CA GLU A 243 1.25 -37.13 -48.02
C GLU A 243 1.10 -36.35 -46.70
N GLU A 244 0.68 -37.00 -45.61
CA GLU A 244 0.66 -36.41 -44.27
C GLU A 244 2.04 -35.95 -43.82
N GLU A 245 3.07 -36.79 -43.97
CA GLU A 245 4.45 -36.41 -43.70
C GLU A 245 4.94 -35.26 -44.60
N ALA A 246 4.53 -35.22 -45.87
CA ALA A 246 4.85 -34.12 -46.78
C ALA A 246 4.23 -32.79 -46.30
N VAL A 247 2.97 -32.81 -45.85
CA VAL A 247 2.31 -31.66 -45.23
C VAL A 247 3.07 -31.21 -43.99
N LEU A 248 3.36 -32.12 -43.05
CA LEU A 248 4.08 -31.78 -41.81
C LEU A 248 5.50 -31.28 -42.09
N ARG A 249 6.19 -31.83 -43.08
CA ARG A 249 7.52 -31.37 -43.51
C ARG A 249 7.47 -29.95 -44.06
N ARG A 250 6.46 -29.64 -44.89
CA ARG A 250 6.22 -28.28 -45.40
C ARG A 250 5.96 -27.31 -44.26
N LEU A 251 5.03 -27.62 -43.35
CA LEU A 251 4.72 -26.78 -42.20
C LEU A 251 5.92 -26.60 -41.27
N THR A 252 6.69 -27.67 -41.03
CA THR A 252 7.94 -27.59 -40.24
C THR A 252 8.94 -26.64 -40.90
N GLY A 253 9.05 -26.67 -42.23
CA GLY A 253 9.87 -25.71 -42.99
C GLY A 253 9.41 -24.26 -42.81
N LEU A 254 8.10 -24.01 -42.84
CA LEU A 254 7.55 -22.67 -42.59
C LEU A 254 7.84 -22.17 -41.18
N VAL A 255 7.65 -23.02 -40.16
CA VAL A 255 8.02 -22.69 -38.77
C VAL A 255 9.52 -22.44 -38.65
N ARG A 256 10.35 -23.24 -39.36
CA ARG A 256 11.81 -23.08 -39.38
C ARG A 256 12.23 -21.70 -39.91
N ASN A 257 11.55 -21.20 -40.93
CA ASN A 257 11.84 -19.89 -41.52
C ASN A 257 11.49 -18.71 -40.59
N HIS A 258 10.69 -18.93 -39.55
CA HIS A 258 10.25 -17.92 -38.59
C HIS A 258 10.75 -18.21 -37.16
N LEU A 259 11.81 -19.02 -37.00
CA LEU A 259 12.26 -19.44 -35.67
C LEU A 259 12.68 -18.27 -34.79
N ASP A 260 13.39 -17.29 -35.35
CA ASP A 260 13.91 -16.17 -34.58
C ASP A 260 12.77 -15.25 -34.11
N GLU A 261 11.77 -15.01 -34.98
CA GLU A 261 10.57 -14.27 -34.61
C GLU A 261 9.73 -14.98 -33.55
N ILE A 262 9.57 -16.30 -33.65
CA ILE A 262 8.83 -17.09 -32.67
C ILE A 262 9.58 -17.09 -31.32
N ARG A 263 10.91 -17.20 -31.33
CA ARG A 263 11.73 -17.12 -30.10
C ARG A 263 11.62 -15.75 -29.44
N LEU A 264 11.73 -14.68 -30.22
CA LEU A 264 11.56 -13.32 -29.73
C LEU A 264 10.17 -13.13 -29.13
N THR A 265 9.14 -13.65 -29.80
CA THR A 265 7.76 -13.65 -29.30
C THR A 265 7.67 -14.34 -27.93
N LEU A 266 8.28 -15.51 -27.76
CA LEU A 266 8.28 -16.23 -26.47
C LEU A 266 9.00 -15.45 -25.37
N THR A 267 10.16 -14.86 -25.67
CA THR A 267 10.90 -14.02 -24.72
C THR A 267 10.05 -12.83 -24.27
N THR A 268 9.43 -12.12 -25.22
CA THR A 268 8.58 -10.96 -24.90
C THR A 268 7.31 -11.36 -24.16
N LEU A 269 6.69 -12.50 -24.48
CA LEU A 269 5.56 -13.02 -23.71
C LEU A 269 5.96 -13.36 -22.26
N GLY A 270 7.13 -13.95 -22.05
CA GLY A 270 7.68 -14.21 -20.72
C GLY A 270 7.93 -12.93 -19.93
N GLU A 271 8.48 -11.90 -20.58
CA GLU A 271 8.69 -10.59 -19.96
C GLU A 271 7.35 -9.90 -19.61
N LEU A 272 6.36 -9.92 -20.51
CA LEU A 272 5.02 -9.37 -20.24
C LEU A 272 4.31 -10.09 -19.08
N ASP A 273 4.43 -11.43 -19.01
CA ASP A 273 3.92 -12.21 -17.87
C ASP A 273 4.64 -11.85 -16.57
N ALA A 274 5.96 -11.68 -16.60
CA ALA A 274 6.72 -11.22 -15.45
C ALA A 274 6.31 -9.82 -14.98
N ILE A 275 6.03 -8.90 -15.89
CA ILE A 275 5.50 -7.55 -15.55
C ILE A 275 4.11 -7.69 -14.92
N GLN A 276 3.21 -8.47 -15.52
CA GLN A 276 1.89 -8.76 -14.96
C GLN A 276 1.96 -9.37 -13.55
N ALA A 277 2.88 -10.31 -13.34
CA ALA A 277 3.11 -10.93 -12.04
C ALA A 277 3.57 -9.91 -10.99
N LYS A 278 4.48 -9.00 -11.36
CA LYS A 278 4.92 -7.91 -10.49
C LYS A 278 3.79 -6.92 -10.16
N VAL A 279 2.88 -6.65 -11.11
CA VAL A 279 1.67 -5.85 -10.85
C VAL A 279 0.79 -6.51 -9.79
N LYS A 280 0.47 -7.81 -9.95
CA LYS A 280 -0.34 -8.56 -8.97
C LYS A 280 0.34 -8.61 -7.60
N PHE A 281 1.65 -8.87 -7.57
CA PHE A 281 2.44 -8.82 -6.35
C PHE A 281 2.34 -7.44 -5.68
N ALA A 282 2.45 -6.35 -6.47
CA ALA A 282 2.35 -4.99 -5.97
C ALA A 282 0.99 -4.70 -5.31
N GLU A 283 -0.10 -5.18 -5.90
CA GLU A 283 -1.44 -5.01 -5.35
C GLU A 283 -1.62 -5.80 -4.06
N GLU A 284 -1.22 -7.07 -4.05
CA GLU A 284 -1.43 -7.96 -2.91
C GLU A 284 -0.55 -7.63 -1.70
N PHE A 285 0.69 -7.19 -1.93
CA PHE A 285 1.63 -6.82 -0.86
C PHE A 285 1.59 -5.32 -0.54
N ARG A 286 0.69 -4.55 -1.17
CA ARG A 286 0.66 -3.07 -1.13
C ARG A 286 2.03 -2.46 -1.44
N ALA A 287 2.74 -3.07 -2.38
CA ALA A 287 4.10 -2.75 -2.71
C ALA A 287 4.20 -1.69 -3.82
N ARG A 288 5.25 -0.87 -3.77
CA ARG A 288 5.38 0.38 -4.56
C ARG A 288 6.81 0.60 -5.04
N GLU A 289 6.97 1.48 -6.02
CA GLU A 289 8.29 2.02 -6.41
C GLU A 289 8.79 2.98 -5.32
N PRO A 290 10.06 2.90 -4.87
CA PRO A 290 10.65 3.90 -4.00
C PRO A 290 11.00 5.18 -4.77
N ILE A 291 11.13 6.30 -4.06
CA ILE A 291 11.71 7.51 -4.62
C ILE A 291 13.21 7.30 -4.79
N TRP A 292 13.67 7.30 -6.05
CA TRP A 292 15.07 7.12 -6.38
C TRP A 292 15.89 8.37 -6.05
N ARG A 293 16.98 8.17 -5.30
CA ARG A 293 17.98 9.21 -5.00
C ARG A 293 19.30 8.88 -5.69
N THR A 294 20.06 9.93 -6.01
CA THR A 294 21.40 9.82 -6.65
C THR A 294 22.55 9.87 -5.63
N LYS A 295 22.27 10.36 -4.43
CA LYS A 295 23.19 10.43 -3.29
C LYS A 295 22.40 10.18 -2.03
N GLY A 296 22.96 9.42 -1.09
CA GLY A 296 22.33 9.13 0.18
C GLY A 296 22.30 7.64 0.49
N GLY A 297 21.50 7.26 1.48
CA GLY A 297 21.24 5.86 1.81
C GLY A 297 19.78 5.48 1.52
N VAL A 298 19.05 5.11 2.56
CA VAL A 298 17.72 4.52 2.51
C VAL A 298 16.79 5.26 3.47
N ASP A 299 15.54 5.48 3.10
CA ASP A 299 14.47 5.83 4.03
C ASP A 299 13.25 4.98 3.70
N PHE A 300 13.18 3.76 4.24
CA PHE A 300 12.00 2.92 4.07
C PHE A 300 11.01 3.17 5.19
N ARG A 301 9.84 3.70 4.84
CA ARG A 301 8.76 4.01 5.78
C ARG A 301 7.79 2.85 5.83
N GLN A 302 7.42 2.46 7.04
CA GLN A 302 6.50 1.37 7.32
C GLN A 302 6.81 0.08 6.53
N ALA A 303 8.10 -0.23 6.41
CA ALA A 303 8.60 -1.36 5.65
C ALA A 303 8.17 -2.70 6.26
N ARG A 304 7.73 -3.63 5.42
CA ARG A 304 7.33 -4.98 5.85
C ARG A 304 8.21 -6.03 5.19
N HIS A 305 8.60 -7.06 5.93
CA HIS A 305 9.33 -8.17 5.33
C HIS A 305 8.39 -9.02 4.45
N PRO A 306 8.60 -9.10 3.12
CA PRO A 306 7.64 -9.72 2.20
C PRO A 306 7.38 -11.20 2.52
N LEU A 307 8.39 -11.96 2.97
CA LEU A 307 8.18 -13.37 3.33
C LEU A 307 7.33 -13.55 4.60
N LEU A 308 7.41 -12.61 5.56
CA LEU A 308 6.55 -12.64 6.74
C LEU A 308 5.11 -12.28 6.35
N VAL A 309 4.95 -11.34 5.42
CA VAL A 309 3.63 -10.99 4.87
C VAL A 309 3.04 -12.20 4.16
N GLN A 310 3.82 -12.93 3.37
CA GLN A 310 3.36 -14.16 2.71
C GLN A 310 2.95 -15.22 3.72
N GLN A 311 3.76 -15.49 4.75
CA GLN A 311 3.44 -16.45 5.80
C GLN A 311 2.11 -16.12 6.52
N ARG A 312 1.88 -14.84 6.81
CA ARG A 312 0.61 -14.37 7.40
C ARG A 312 -0.59 -14.58 6.48
N ARG A 313 -0.40 -14.46 5.17
CA ARG A 313 -1.46 -14.67 4.17
C ARG A 313 -1.80 -16.14 3.98
N GLU A 314 -0.80 -17.01 4.01
CA GLU A 314 -0.99 -18.46 3.92
C GLU A 314 -1.57 -19.05 5.22
N ASN A 315 -1.26 -18.43 6.36
CA ASN A 315 -1.73 -18.86 7.66
C ASN A 315 -2.34 -17.71 8.47
N SER A 316 -3.68 -17.62 8.45
CA SER A 316 -4.46 -16.65 9.24
C SER A 316 -4.34 -16.82 10.76
N ALA A 317 -3.60 -17.81 11.27
CA ALA A 317 -3.22 -17.91 12.69
C ALA A 317 -1.83 -17.32 13.00
N ALA A 318 -0.98 -17.04 11.99
CA ALA A 318 0.32 -16.41 12.18
C ALA A 318 0.15 -14.96 12.69
N PRO A 319 1.10 -14.37 13.44
CA PRO A 319 0.98 -12.99 13.92
C PRO A 319 0.95 -11.98 12.77
N ASP A 320 0.23 -10.86 12.94
CA ASP A 320 0.28 -9.76 11.99
C ASP A 320 1.70 -9.19 11.86
N VAL A 321 2.09 -8.88 10.63
CA VAL A 321 3.40 -8.30 10.35
C VAL A 321 3.39 -6.83 10.74
N VAL A 322 4.20 -6.48 11.73
CA VAL A 322 4.36 -5.09 12.16
C VAL A 322 5.40 -4.39 11.26
N PRO A 323 5.07 -3.23 10.68
CA PRO A 323 5.99 -2.48 9.84
C PRO A 323 7.11 -1.79 10.64
N ILE A 324 8.29 -1.63 10.04
CA ILE A 324 9.47 -0.94 10.59
C ILE A 324 9.88 0.25 9.73
N ASP A 325 10.35 1.32 10.35
CA ASP A 325 11.00 2.43 9.65
C ASP A 325 12.52 2.20 9.64
N LEU A 326 13.13 2.16 8.45
CA LEU A 326 14.55 1.89 8.25
C LEU A 326 15.20 3.07 7.54
N LYS A 327 16.03 3.82 8.26
CA LYS A 327 16.68 5.05 7.76
C LYS A 327 18.20 4.95 7.86
N LEU A 328 18.86 5.22 6.75
CA LEU A 328 20.30 5.37 6.58
C LEU A 328 20.52 6.65 5.77
N ASP A 329 21.12 7.66 6.38
CA ASP A 329 21.36 8.94 5.73
C ASP A 329 22.86 9.29 5.72
N PRO A 330 23.30 10.32 4.98
CA PRO A 330 24.71 10.69 4.94
C PRO A 330 25.32 11.06 6.30
N GLU A 331 24.50 11.50 7.26
CA GLU A 331 24.93 11.84 8.62
C GLU A 331 25.05 10.59 9.50
N HIS A 332 24.20 9.58 9.26
CA HIS A 332 24.12 8.32 9.98
C HIS A 332 24.18 7.15 9.00
N ARG A 333 25.41 6.85 8.55
CA ARG A 333 25.66 5.79 7.54
C ARG A 333 25.63 4.39 8.14
N PHE A 334 25.80 4.24 9.45
CA PHE A 334 25.81 2.95 10.13
C PHE A 334 24.84 2.90 11.31
N LEU A 335 23.94 1.91 11.29
CA LEU A 335 23.05 1.62 12.41
C LEU A 335 23.64 0.52 13.29
N ILE A 336 23.77 0.77 14.58
CA ILE A 336 24.08 -0.25 15.59
C ILE A 336 22.78 -0.67 16.26
N ILE A 337 22.25 -1.82 15.83
CA ILE A 337 20.96 -2.34 16.27
C ILE A 337 21.16 -3.22 17.52
N SER A 338 20.56 -2.80 18.63
CA SER A 338 20.66 -3.46 19.94
C SER A 338 19.29 -3.87 20.50
N GLY A 339 19.29 -4.79 21.47
CA GLY A 339 18.08 -5.32 22.11
C GLY A 339 18.10 -6.84 22.28
N ALA A 340 17.04 -7.39 22.90
CA ALA A 340 16.90 -8.84 23.12
C ALA A 340 16.85 -9.63 21.80
N ASN A 341 17.32 -10.89 21.81
CA ASN A 341 17.36 -11.73 20.60
C ASN A 341 15.99 -11.99 19.98
N ALA A 342 14.96 -12.12 20.81
CA ALA A 342 13.57 -12.23 20.36
C ALA A 342 12.96 -10.91 19.83
N GLY A 343 13.72 -9.80 19.83
CA GLY A 343 13.22 -8.46 19.50
C GLY A 343 12.98 -8.21 18.01
N GLY A 344 13.62 -8.95 17.10
CA GLY A 344 13.49 -8.75 15.65
C GLY A 344 14.66 -8.04 14.97
N LYS A 345 15.84 -8.00 15.60
CA LYS A 345 17.09 -7.41 15.07
C LYS A 345 17.49 -7.98 13.70
N THR A 346 17.59 -9.30 13.60
CA THR A 346 17.90 -9.99 12.34
C THR A 346 16.83 -9.76 11.27
N VAL A 347 15.55 -9.64 11.68
CA VAL A 347 14.45 -9.33 10.74
C VAL A 347 14.61 -7.92 10.17
N ALA A 348 15.01 -6.94 10.97
CA ALA A 348 15.29 -5.58 10.50
C ALA A 348 16.45 -5.56 9.49
N LEU A 349 17.56 -6.25 9.78
CA LEU A 349 18.69 -6.43 8.85
C LEU A 349 18.24 -7.07 7.53
N LYS A 350 17.53 -8.19 7.60
CA LYS A 350 17.02 -8.90 6.42
C LYS A 350 16.07 -8.04 5.62
N THR A 351 15.18 -7.29 6.27
CA THR A 351 14.23 -6.38 5.59
C THR A 351 14.98 -5.30 4.82
N LEU A 352 15.95 -4.63 5.43
CA LEU A 352 16.76 -3.60 4.77
C LEU A 352 17.46 -4.15 3.52
N GLY A 353 18.15 -5.29 3.65
CA GLY A 353 18.86 -5.92 2.55
C GLY A 353 17.93 -6.43 1.46
N LEU A 354 16.86 -7.15 1.83
CA LEU A 354 15.93 -7.75 0.87
C LEU A 354 15.19 -6.69 0.06
N LEU A 355 14.67 -5.63 0.70
CA LEU A 355 14.00 -4.53 -0.01
C LEU A 355 14.96 -3.79 -0.95
N THR A 356 16.22 -3.63 -0.56
CA THR A 356 17.25 -3.07 -1.45
C THR A 356 17.44 -3.93 -2.70
N LEU A 357 17.60 -5.26 -2.52
CA LEU A 357 17.75 -6.19 -3.64
C LEU A 357 16.50 -6.24 -4.53
N MET A 358 15.31 -6.16 -3.93
CA MET A 358 14.03 -6.07 -4.65
C MET A 358 13.98 -4.87 -5.57
N ALA A 359 14.28 -3.69 -5.02
CA ALA A 359 14.24 -2.45 -5.75
C ALA A 359 15.20 -2.48 -6.94
N GLN A 360 16.45 -2.90 -6.69
CA GLN A 360 17.48 -3.05 -7.72
C GLN A 360 17.20 -4.19 -8.72
N SER A 361 16.20 -5.04 -8.47
CA SER A 361 15.72 -6.08 -9.43
C SER A 361 14.42 -5.68 -10.13
N GLY A 362 13.96 -4.44 -9.95
CA GLY A 362 12.71 -3.95 -10.54
C GLY A 362 11.46 -4.60 -9.94
N ILE A 363 11.49 -4.93 -8.65
CA ILE A 363 10.36 -5.50 -7.90
C ILE A 363 9.83 -4.44 -6.92
N PRO A 364 8.52 -4.12 -6.93
CA PRO A 364 7.89 -3.21 -5.96
C PRO A 364 8.10 -3.59 -4.50
N LEU A 365 8.25 -2.60 -3.63
CA LEU A 365 8.59 -2.75 -2.22
C LEU A 365 7.36 -2.60 -1.31
N PRO A 366 7.08 -3.51 -0.36
CA PRO A 366 6.02 -3.35 0.64
C PRO A 366 6.39 -2.26 1.68
N VAL A 367 6.28 -1.01 1.26
CA VAL A 367 6.60 0.21 2.02
C VAL A 367 5.52 1.27 1.78
N ASP A 368 5.44 2.25 2.67
CA ASP A 368 4.53 3.40 2.53
C ASP A 368 5.09 4.50 1.62
N GLU A 369 4.22 5.44 1.26
CA GLU A 369 4.55 6.58 0.41
C GLU A 369 5.63 7.47 1.05
N GLY A 370 6.48 8.05 0.19
CA GLY A 370 7.64 8.84 0.62
C GLY A 370 8.87 8.00 0.98
N SER A 371 8.82 6.68 0.82
CA SER A 371 10.02 5.85 0.98
C SER A 371 11.04 6.11 -0.12
N GLU A 372 12.33 6.15 0.24
CA GLU A 372 13.43 6.55 -0.63
C GLU A 372 14.55 5.51 -0.68
N LEU A 373 15.22 5.43 -1.83
CA LEU A 373 16.38 4.54 -2.03
C LEU A 373 17.41 5.20 -2.93
N CYS A 374 18.64 5.32 -2.44
CA CYS A 374 19.82 5.43 -3.28
C CYS A 374 20.33 4.02 -3.60
N PRO A 375 20.48 3.63 -4.88
CA PRO A 375 21.00 2.31 -5.22
C PRO A 375 22.41 2.10 -4.66
N PHE A 376 22.68 0.89 -4.19
CA PHE A 376 24.00 0.48 -3.73
C PHE A 376 24.75 -0.29 -4.83
N GLY A 377 26.05 -0.03 -4.94
CA GLY A 377 26.92 -0.73 -5.88
C GLY A 377 27.07 -2.22 -5.53
N ALA A 378 27.05 -2.54 -4.23
CA ALA A 378 27.04 -3.92 -3.75
C ALA A 378 26.29 -4.02 -2.42
N VAL A 379 25.70 -5.19 -2.16
CA VAL A 379 25.08 -5.54 -0.87
C VAL A 379 25.80 -6.76 -0.30
N PHE A 380 26.50 -6.57 0.82
CA PHE A 380 27.16 -7.63 1.55
C PHE A 380 26.38 -7.95 2.82
N ALA A 381 26.24 -9.24 3.11
CA ALA A 381 25.51 -9.71 4.29
C ALA A 381 26.26 -10.87 4.94
N ASP A 382 26.52 -10.76 6.24
CA ASP A 382 26.95 -11.83 7.13
C ASP A 382 25.83 -12.02 8.16
N ILE A 383 24.84 -12.84 7.81
CA ILE A 383 23.60 -13.02 8.57
C ILE A 383 23.33 -14.51 8.73
N GLY A 384 23.03 -14.94 9.96
CA GLY A 384 22.72 -16.32 10.32
C GLY A 384 23.88 -17.08 10.93
N ASP A 385 23.56 -18.23 11.52
CA ASP A 385 24.51 -19.08 12.23
C ASP A 385 25.27 -19.94 11.19
N PRO A 386 26.61 -19.86 11.09
CA PRO A 386 27.40 -20.64 10.13
C PRO A 386 27.53 -22.12 10.56
N GLN A 387 26.49 -22.73 11.13
CA GLN A 387 26.43 -24.16 11.44
C GLN A 387 26.30 -25.00 10.16
N ASP A 388 27.23 -24.82 9.24
CA ASP A 388 27.59 -25.85 8.29
C ASP A 388 28.52 -26.82 9.03
N LEU A 389 28.01 -28.04 9.23
CA LEU A 389 28.73 -29.22 9.74
C LEU A 389 29.99 -29.58 8.91
N PHE A 390 30.33 -28.82 7.86
CA PHE A 390 31.34 -29.12 6.86
C PHE A 390 32.47 -28.09 6.71
N GLN A 391 32.66 -27.16 7.64
CA GLN A 391 33.88 -26.34 7.67
C GLN A 391 34.56 -26.38 9.03
N SER A 392 35.79 -26.90 9.05
CA SER A 392 36.67 -27.09 10.19
C SER A 392 37.19 -25.80 10.85
N LEU A 393 36.49 -24.68 10.67
CA LEU A 393 36.87 -23.35 11.19
C LEU A 393 35.94 -22.96 12.34
N SER A 394 36.50 -22.27 13.35
CA SER A 394 35.69 -21.66 14.40
C SER A 394 34.73 -20.61 13.81
N THR A 395 33.52 -20.50 14.36
CA THR A 395 32.47 -19.54 13.99
C THR A 395 33.05 -18.13 13.75
N PHE A 396 33.89 -17.67 14.69
CA PHE A 396 34.58 -16.38 14.61
C PHE A 396 35.51 -16.23 13.38
N SER A 397 36.33 -17.25 13.07
CA SER A 397 37.25 -17.20 11.93
C SER A 397 36.48 -17.12 10.60
N ALA A 398 35.32 -17.77 10.52
CA ALA A 398 34.45 -17.72 9.36
C ALA A 398 33.85 -16.31 9.17
N HIS A 399 33.33 -15.69 10.23
CA HIS A 399 32.86 -14.29 10.20
C HIS A 399 33.98 -13.32 9.79
N LEU A 400 35.17 -13.45 10.40
CA LEU A 400 36.30 -12.59 10.09
C LEU A 400 36.76 -12.74 8.62
N LYS A 401 36.85 -13.98 8.12
CA LYS A 401 37.20 -14.22 6.72
C LYS A 401 36.18 -13.61 5.76
N ARG A 402 34.89 -13.68 6.09
CA ARG A 402 33.82 -13.00 5.31
C ARG A 402 33.99 -11.49 5.35
N ALA A 403 34.17 -10.89 6.52
CA ALA A 403 34.38 -9.45 6.66
C ALA A 403 35.62 -8.96 5.88
N LEU A 404 36.74 -9.70 5.92
CA LEU A 404 37.93 -9.39 5.14
C LEU A 404 37.67 -9.48 3.63
N THR A 405 36.90 -10.47 3.20
CA THR A 405 36.49 -10.62 1.79
C THR A 405 35.60 -9.45 1.35
N MET A 406 34.65 -9.01 2.21
CA MET A 406 33.82 -7.84 1.96
C MET A 406 34.66 -6.58 1.82
N LEU A 407 35.62 -6.37 2.72
CA LEU A 407 36.55 -5.25 2.67
C LEU A 407 37.35 -5.25 1.36
N ALA A 408 37.92 -6.38 0.95
CA ALA A 408 38.76 -6.44 -0.27
C ALA A 408 38.00 -6.05 -1.55
N GLY A 409 36.69 -6.30 -1.62
CA GLY A 409 35.86 -6.10 -2.80
C GLY A 409 34.81 -5.00 -2.67
N LEU A 410 35.02 -4.00 -1.82
CA LEU A 410 34.00 -2.99 -1.47
C LEU A 410 33.99 -1.81 -2.47
N PRO A 411 33.04 -1.72 -3.41
CA PRO A 411 32.86 -0.52 -4.21
C PRO A 411 32.35 0.66 -3.35
N GLU A 412 32.53 1.88 -3.85
CA GLU A 412 31.91 3.07 -3.27
C GLU A 412 30.40 2.89 -3.18
N SER A 413 29.78 3.35 -2.07
CA SER A 413 28.34 3.20 -1.81
C SER A 413 27.87 1.74 -1.80
N SER A 414 28.50 0.92 -0.95
CA SER A 414 28.06 -0.45 -0.64
C SER A 414 27.21 -0.49 0.63
N LEU A 415 26.24 -1.43 0.69
CA LEU A 415 25.46 -1.73 1.89
C LEU A 415 26.04 -2.95 2.61
N ILE A 416 26.38 -2.82 3.89
CA ILE A 416 26.98 -3.86 4.74
C ILE A 416 26.02 -4.24 5.86
N LEU A 417 25.68 -5.54 5.94
CA LEU A 417 24.74 -6.06 6.93
C LEU A 417 25.44 -7.14 7.76
N LEU A 418 25.60 -6.89 9.07
CA LEU A 418 26.37 -7.77 9.97
C LEU A 418 25.48 -8.20 11.14
N ASP A 419 25.24 -9.51 11.28
CA ASP A 419 24.49 -10.04 12.41
C ASP A 419 25.45 -10.52 13.52
N GLU A 420 25.15 -10.13 14.76
CA GLU A 420 25.90 -10.48 15.97
C GLU A 420 27.42 -10.26 15.87
N LEU A 421 27.82 -9.08 15.39
CA LEU A 421 29.23 -8.79 15.17
C LEU A 421 30.04 -8.81 16.47
N GLY A 422 31.08 -9.66 16.51
CA GLY A 422 32.03 -9.75 17.62
C GLY A 422 31.63 -10.69 18.77
N THR A 423 30.53 -11.45 18.67
CA THR A 423 30.01 -12.29 19.77
C THR A 423 30.61 -13.70 19.85
N ALA A 424 31.29 -14.17 18.80
CA ALA A 424 31.76 -15.55 18.69
C ALA A 424 33.12 -15.85 19.37
N THR A 425 33.67 -14.91 20.15
CA THR A 425 34.96 -15.01 20.85
C THR A 425 34.91 -14.24 22.17
N ASP A 426 36.06 -14.05 22.83
CA ASP A 426 36.18 -13.15 23.99
C ASP A 426 35.48 -11.80 23.72
N PRO A 427 34.53 -11.37 24.56
CA PRO A 427 33.75 -10.15 24.31
C PRO A 427 34.58 -8.87 24.19
N THR A 428 35.75 -8.82 24.84
CA THR A 428 36.63 -7.64 24.80
C THR A 428 37.42 -7.60 23.50
N GLU A 429 38.07 -8.69 23.13
CA GLU A 429 38.84 -8.79 21.88
C GLU A 429 37.91 -8.75 20.65
N GLY A 430 36.81 -9.51 20.69
CA GLY A 430 35.79 -9.55 19.65
C GLY A 430 35.12 -8.19 19.44
N GLY A 431 34.84 -7.46 20.52
CA GLY A 431 34.31 -6.11 20.46
C GLY A 431 35.29 -5.10 19.87
N ALA A 432 36.57 -5.15 20.25
CA ALA A 432 37.60 -4.29 19.68
C ALA A 432 37.78 -4.52 18.18
N LEU A 433 37.79 -5.78 17.74
CA LEU A 433 37.91 -6.13 16.33
C LEU A 433 36.68 -5.69 15.53
N ALA A 434 35.48 -5.90 16.08
CA ALA A 434 34.23 -5.47 15.47
C ALA A 434 34.20 -3.95 15.22
N LEU A 435 34.68 -3.15 16.18
CA LEU A 435 34.83 -1.71 16.01
C LEU A 435 35.81 -1.34 14.90
N ALA A 436 36.98 -1.99 14.86
CA ALA A 436 37.97 -1.73 13.82
C ALA A 436 37.41 -2.04 12.41
N LEU A 437 36.63 -3.12 12.28
CA LEU A 437 35.97 -3.49 11.03
C LEU A 437 34.90 -2.46 10.63
N LEU A 438 34.02 -2.06 11.55
CA LEU A 438 32.99 -1.05 11.31
C LEU A 438 33.61 0.28 10.87
N GLN A 439 34.68 0.72 11.53
CA GLN A 439 35.42 1.93 11.16
C GLN A 439 36.05 1.81 9.77
N ALA A 440 36.62 0.65 9.43
CA ALA A 440 37.19 0.41 8.11
C ALA A 440 36.13 0.46 7.00
N PHE A 441 34.93 -0.08 7.23
CA PHE A 441 33.81 0.05 6.29
C PHE A 441 33.36 1.49 6.13
N TYR A 442 33.20 2.21 7.24
CA TYR A 442 32.80 3.62 7.25
C TYR A 442 33.79 4.51 6.48
N GLN A 443 35.10 4.33 6.70
CA GLN A 443 36.14 5.10 6.01
C GLN A 443 36.14 4.91 4.49
N ARG A 444 35.65 3.76 4.01
CA ARG A 444 35.51 3.46 2.57
C ARG A 444 34.20 3.95 1.95
N GLY A 445 33.39 4.69 2.70
CA GLY A 445 32.14 5.25 2.20
C GLY A 445 30.97 4.26 2.16
N ALA A 446 31.05 3.16 2.90
CA ALA A 446 29.95 2.21 3.01
C ALA A 446 28.79 2.78 3.85
N TYR A 447 27.61 2.20 3.64
CA TYR A 447 26.48 2.28 4.55
C TYR A 447 26.25 0.89 5.16
N GLY A 448 25.61 0.81 6.32
CA GLY A 448 25.36 -0.49 6.90
C GLY A 448 24.52 -0.52 8.15
N ALA A 449 24.22 -1.74 8.58
CA ALA A 449 23.61 -2.01 9.86
C ALA A 449 24.31 -3.22 10.49
N ALA A 450 24.60 -3.13 11.78
CA ALA A 450 25.19 -4.21 12.54
C ALA A 450 24.37 -4.47 13.80
N THR A 451 24.04 -5.73 14.07
CA THR A 451 23.38 -6.09 15.34
C THR A 451 24.43 -6.51 16.36
N THR A 452 24.21 -6.14 17.62
CA THR A 452 25.16 -6.47 18.69
C THR A 452 24.52 -6.51 20.07
N HIS A 453 25.18 -7.25 20.97
CA HIS A 453 24.97 -7.19 22.42
C HIS A 453 26.10 -6.51 23.17
N LEU A 454 27.22 -6.24 22.50
CA LEU A 454 28.46 -5.80 23.13
C LEU A 454 28.33 -4.33 23.55
N PRO A 455 28.52 -4.00 24.84
CA PRO A 455 28.43 -2.62 25.33
C PRO A 455 29.39 -1.66 24.63
N ILE A 456 30.57 -2.16 24.23
CA ILE A 456 31.60 -1.35 23.57
C ILE A 456 31.14 -0.80 22.21
N LEU A 457 30.34 -1.55 21.44
CA LEU A 457 29.77 -1.08 20.17
C LEU A 457 28.68 -0.03 20.39
N LYS A 458 27.84 -0.20 21.42
CA LYS A 458 26.78 0.78 21.78
C LYS A 458 27.41 2.12 22.20
N SER A 459 28.44 2.07 23.04
CA SER A 459 29.18 3.25 23.50
C SER A 459 29.89 3.97 22.35
N PHE A 460 30.45 3.20 21.41
CA PHE A 460 31.09 3.75 20.22
C PHE A 460 30.12 4.51 19.32
N ALA A 461 28.96 3.93 19.00
CA ALA A 461 27.95 4.57 18.15
C ALA A 461 27.36 5.84 18.76
N GLN A 462 27.39 5.98 20.09
CA GLN A 462 26.93 7.20 20.75
C GLN A 462 27.94 8.36 20.66
N LYS A 463 29.23 8.05 20.49
CA LYS A 463 30.33 9.04 20.53
C LYS A 463 30.90 9.38 19.16
N THR A 464 30.60 8.56 18.14
CA THR A 464 31.24 8.64 16.84
C THR A 464 30.26 9.13 15.80
N GLU A 465 30.57 10.25 15.14
CA GLU A 465 29.80 10.76 14.01
C GLU A 465 29.69 9.70 12.90
N GLY A 466 28.54 9.64 12.23
CA GLY A 466 28.30 8.64 11.19
C GLY A 466 27.66 7.33 11.67
N PHE A 467 27.59 7.12 12.98
CA PHE A 467 27.00 5.93 13.59
C PHE A 467 25.80 6.33 14.45
N GLU A 468 24.77 5.49 14.47
CA GLU A 468 23.57 5.72 15.27
C GLU A 468 23.16 4.45 16.01
N ASN A 469 22.82 4.60 17.29
CA ASN A 469 22.23 3.51 18.06
C ASN A 469 20.75 3.37 17.72
N VAL A 470 20.33 2.13 17.46
CA VAL A 470 18.93 1.80 17.24
C VAL A 470 18.56 0.67 18.20
N SER A 471 17.50 0.85 18.98
CA SER A 471 16.99 -0.21 19.85
C SER A 471 15.71 -0.80 19.30
N VAL A 472 15.55 -2.12 19.40
CA VAL A 472 14.29 -2.76 19.06
C VAL A 472 13.37 -2.77 20.27
N VAL A 473 12.22 -2.12 20.15
CA VAL A 473 11.27 -1.95 21.25
C VAL A 473 10.59 -3.29 21.56
N PHE A 474 10.60 -3.68 22.82
CA PHE A 474 9.95 -4.88 23.34
C PHE A 474 8.79 -4.47 24.25
N ASN A 475 7.61 -5.07 24.04
CA ASN A 475 6.47 -4.78 24.92
C ASN A 475 6.54 -5.71 26.13
N GLU A 476 6.84 -5.12 27.30
CA GLU A 476 7.04 -5.86 28.54
C GLU A 476 5.75 -6.54 29.05
N GLU A 477 4.57 -5.95 28.80
CA GLU A 477 3.29 -6.48 29.28
C GLU A 477 2.82 -7.70 28.46
N THR A 478 2.94 -7.63 27.14
CA THR A 478 2.46 -8.68 26.22
C THR A 478 3.52 -9.73 25.90
N ARG A 479 4.78 -9.47 26.29
CA ARG A 479 5.96 -10.30 25.98
C ARG A 479 6.17 -10.55 24.49
N ARG A 480 5.67 -9.65 23.65
CA ARG A 480 5.78 -9.75 22.20
C ARG A 480 6.76 -8.68 21.69
N PRO A 481 7.63 -9.04 20.72
CA PRO A 481 8.39 -8.02 20.00
C PRO A 481 7.42 -7.04 19.36
N THR A 482 7.64 -5.74 19.58
CA THR A 482 6.82 -4.72 18.90
C THR A 482 7.31 -4.47 17.49
N TYR A 483 8.50 -4.98 17.14
CA TYR A 483 9.19 -4.71 15.88
C TYR A 483 9.15 -3.21 15.54
N ARG A 484 9.34 -2.33 16.53
CA ARG A 484 9.56 -0.89 16.30
C ARG A 484 11.00 -0.57 16.61
N LEU A 485 11.62 0.24 15.76
CA LEU A 485 12.99 0.71 15.92
C LEU A 485 12.96 2.10 16.57
N ALA A 486 13.59 2.23 17.73
CA ALA A 486 13.79 3.51 18.40
C ALA A 486 15.23 3.99 18.13
N TYR A 487 15.32 5.02 17.28
CA TYR A 487 16.56 5.68 16.89
C TYR A 487 17.11 6.55 18.02
N GLY A 488 18.43 6.62 18.15
CA GLY A 488 19.15 7.33 19.21
C GLY A 488 19.12 6.67 20.59
N VAL A 489 18.44 5.53 20.75
CA VAL A 489 18.24 4.86 22.05
C VAL A 489 19.11 3.61 22.17
N VAL A 490 19.78 3.47 23.31
CA VAL A 490 20.57 2.28 23.65
C VAL A 490 19.64 1.19 24.19
N GLY A 491 19.62 0.01 23.56
CA GLY A 491 18.74 -1.09 23.96
C GLY A 491 19.29 -1.91 25.14
N ALA A 492 18.45 -2.22 26.13
CA ALA A 492 18.84 -2.98 27.32
C ALA A 492 19.20 -4.45 27.04
N SER A 493 20.29 -4.93 27.63
CA SER A 493 20.72 -6.34 27.59
C SER A 493 20.14 -7.12 28.79
N ASN A 494 18.85 -7.47 28.73
CA ASN A 494 18.09 -7.98 29.88
C ASN A 494 18.17 -9.51 30.12
N ALA A 495 19.35 -10.13 30.01
CA ALA A 495 19.50 -11.58 30.18
C ALA A 495 19.05 -12.09 31.57
N LEU A 496 19.47 -11.41 32.65
CA LEU A 496 19.09 -11.78 34.03
C LEU A 496 17.61 -11.49 34.33
N LYS A 497 17.04 -10.43 33.74
CA LYS A 497 15.61 -10.12 33.85
C LYS A 497 14.78 -11.21 33.15
N ILE A 498 15.18 -11.63 31.95
CA ILE A 498 14.54 -12.74 31.23
C ILE A 498 14.64 -14.04 32.03
N ALA A 499 15.81 -14.36 32.58
CA ALA A 499 16.01 -15.56 33.41
C ALA A 499 15.06 -15.57 34.63
N ARG A 500 14.90 -14.43 35.31
CA ARG A 500 13.93 -14.24 36.40
C ARG A 500 12.49 -14.47 35.97
N GLU A 501 12.11 -13.96 34.81
CA GLU A 501 10.77 -14.10 34.25
C GLU A 501 10.47 -15.50 33.72
N MET A 502 11.49 -16.27 33.32
CA MET A 502 11.38 -17.69 32.93
C MET A 502 11.24 -18.63 34.15
N GLY A 503 11.22 -18.09 35.36
CA GLY A 503 11.07 -18.85 36.60
C GLY A 503 12.38 -19.45 37.12
N LEU A 504 13.53 -18.89 36.73
CA LEU A 504 14.81 -19.28 37.34
C LEU A 504 14.78 -18.92 38.84
N ALA A 505 15.20 -19.87 39.67
CA ALA A 505 15.14 -19.73 41.12
C ALA A 505 15.88 -18.47 41.59
N PRO A 506 15.31 -17.66 42.50
CA PRO A 506 15.91 -16.40 42.98
C PRO A 506 17.35 -16.57 43.47
N GLU A 507 17.64 -17.71 44.09
CA GLU A 507 18.97 -18.04 44.63
C GLU A 507 20.01 -18.17 43.50
N ILE A 508 19.63 -18.69 42.34
CA ILE A 508 20.51 -18.79 41.17
C ILE A 508 20.76 -17.42 40.55
N LEU A 509 19.75 -16.54 40.55
CA LEU A 509 19.90 -15.16 40.07
C LEU A 509 20.79 -14.35 40.98
N GLU A 510 20.65 -14.50 42.29
CA GLU A 510 21.52 -13.86 43.27
C GLU A 510 22.97 -14.35 43.15
N MET A 511 23.17 -15.65 42.94
CA MET A 511 24.50 -16.19 42.63
C MET A 511 25.06 -15.62 41.32
N ALA A 512 24.25 -15.54 40.25
CA ALA A 512 24.65 -14.96 38.97
C ALA A 512 25.01 -13.47 39.07
N GLU A 513 24.25 -12.69 39.83
CA GLU A 513 24.56 -11.29 40.13
C GLU A 513 25.84 -11.18 40.99
N GLY A 514 26.08 -12.13 41.90
CA GLY A 514 27.28 -12.19 42.73
C GLY A 514 28.57 -12.53 41.98
N TYR A 515 28.50 -13.13 40.79
CA TYR A 515 29.66 -13.40 39.93
C TYR A 515 30.11 -12.18 39.11
N LEU A 516 29.31 -11.11 39.04
CA LEU A 516 29.70 -9.85 38.40
C LEU A 516 30.55 -9.03 39.38
N ASN A 517 31.70 -8.53 38.95
CA ASN A 517 32.59 -7.73 39.82
C ASN A 517 31.88 -6.45 40.32
N GLN A 518 32.28 -5.90 41.48
CA GLN A 518 31.61 -4.70 42.04
C GLN A 518 31.59 -3.49 41.08
N ASP A 519 32.65 -3.32 40.28
CA ASP A 519 32.71 -2.26 39.27
C ASP A 519 31.79 -2.55 38.07
N GLU A 520 31.68 -3.82 37.66
CA GLU A 520 30.74 -4.26 36.62
C GLU A 520 29.29 -4.12 37.09
N LEU A 521 29.02 -4.42 38.36
CA LEU A 521 27.69 -4.30 38.97
C LEU A 521 27.26 -2.84 39.12
N ARG A 522 28.18 -1.95 39.48
CA ARG A 522 27.95 -0.49 39.51
C ARG A 522 27.74 0.07 38.10
N ALA A 523 28.62 -0.30 37.15
CA ALA A 523 28.48 0.10 35.76
C ALA A 523 27.18 -0.41 35.16
N TYR A 524 26.80 -1.66 35.43
CA TYR A 524 25.53 -2.26 35.01
C TYR A 524 24.34 -1.50 35.58
N ARG A 525 24.32 -1.17 36.88
CA ARG A 525 23.24 -0.39 37.49
C ARG A 525 23.12 1.02 36.93
N LEU A 526 24.24 1.68 36.64
CA LEU A 526 24.27 2.99 35.98
C LEU A 526 23.82 2.92 34.52
N LEU A 527 24.26 1.91 33.77
CA LEU A 527 23.80 1.69 32.41
C LEU A 527 22.29 1.44 32.41
N ALA A 528 21.80 0.57 33.28
CA ALA A 528 20.38 0.25 33.41
C ALA A 528 19.54 1.48 33.79
N SER A 529 20.03 2.37 34.65
CA SER A 529 19.30 3.59 35.02
C SER A 529 19.27 4.62 33.89
N VAL A 530 20.37 4.76 33.14
CA VAL A 530 20.44 5.63 31.95
C VAL A 530 19.56 5.06 30.83
N GLU A 531 19.59 3.75 30.59
CA GLU A 531 18.74 3.06 29.63
C GLU A 531 17.26 3.22 29.98
N ALA A 532 16.88 3.05 31.25
CA ALA A 532 15.51 3.26 31.70
C ALA A 532 15.04 4.71 31.51
N ALA A 533 15.91 5.68 31.82
CA ALA A 533 15.61 7.10 31.60
C ALA A 533 15.46 7.43 30.10
N GLN A 534 16.32 6.88 29.23
CA GLN A 534 16.24 7.05 27.79
C GLN A 534 14.97 6.42 27.20
N GLN A 535 14.60 5.21 27.63
CA GLN A 535 13.36 4.58 27.20
C GLN A 535 12.13 5.37 27.61
N HIS A 536 12.12 5.91 28.84
CA HIS A 536 11.04 6.77 29.31
C HIS A 536 10.93 8.05 28.46
N LEU A 537 12.07 8.69 28.15
CA LEU A 537 12.10 9.88 27.31
C LEU A 537 11.61 9.57 25.88
N ALA A 538 12.09 8.49 25.27
CA ALA A 538 11.67 8.05 23.94
C ALA A 538 10.17 7.72 23.88
N HIS A 539 9.62 7.14 24.94
CA HIS A 539 8.18 6.90 25.06
C HIS A 539 7.40 8.21 25.11
N GLN A 540 7.88 9.20 25.89
CA GLN A 540 7.28 10.53 25.94
C GLN A 540 7.35 11.26 24.58
N GLU A 541 8.47 11.15 23.86
CA GLU A 541 8.61 11.72 22.51
C GLU A 541 7.66 11.05 21.50
N MET A 542 7.50 9.73 21.57
CA MET A 542 6.55 9.02 20.70
C MET A 542 5.10 9.43 20.99
N GLU A 543 4.72 9.56 22.26
CA GLU A 543 3.42 10.08 22.69
C GLU A 543 3.18 11.52 22.19
N LEU A 544 4.19 12.38 22.29
CA LEU A 544 4.15 13.75 21.77
C LEU A 544 3.94 13.78 20.26
N LYS A 545 4.74 13.03 19.49
CA LYS A 545 4.59 12.94 18.02
C LYS A 545 3.20 12.40 17.62
N ARG A 546 2.66 11.45 18.37
CA ARG A 546 1.31 10.93 18.14
C ARG A 546 0.25 12.01 18.35
N ARG A 547 0.36 12.77 19.43
CA ARG A 547 -0.54 13.91 19.71
C ARG A 547 -0.42 15.01 18.65
N GLU A 548 0.79 15.31 18.19
CA GLU A 548 1.02 16.25 17.08
C GLU A 548 0.33 15.77 15.78
N ALA A 549 0.50 14.51 15.41
CA ALA A 549 -0.15 13.95 14.22
C ALA A 549 -1.69 13.89 14.33
N GLU A 550 -2.23 13.74 15.54
CA GLU A 550 -3.67 13.84 15.81
C GLU A 550 -4.16 15.29 15.70
N LEU A 551 -3.40 16.27 16.21
CA LEU A 551 -3.68 17.70 16.08
C LEU A 551 -3.65 18.15 14.61
N ASP A 552 -2.66 17.73 13.83
CA ASP A 552 -2.56 18.04 12.40
C ASP A 552 -3.75 17.50 11.60
N ARG A 553 -4.22 16.28 11.93
CA ARG A 553 -5.43 15.72 11.33
C ARG A 553 -6.66 16.57 11.65
N HIS A 554 -6.85 16.93 12.91
CA HIS A 554 -7.97 17.79 13.31
C HIS A 554 -7.90 19.17 12.64
N ASN A 555 -6.71 19.76 12.51
CA ASN A 555 -6.52 21.03 11.82
C ASN A 555 -6.90 20.94 10.33
N ARG A 556 -6.45 19.89 9.63
CA ARG A 556 -6.84 19.67 8.22
C ARG A 556 -8.34 19.48 8.05
N GLU A 557 -8.99 18.75 8.96
CA GLU A 557 -10.45 18.60 8.96
C GLU A 557 -11.17 19.93 9.19
N LEU A 558 -10.66 20.76 10.12
CA LEU A 558 -11.20 22.09 10.39
C LEU A 558 -11.03 23.02 9.18
N GLU A 559 -9.88 23.01 8.53
CA GLU A 559 -9.61 23.79 7.31
C GLU A 559 -10.52 23.38 6.16
N ALA A 560 -10.68 22.07 5.92
CA ALA A 560 -11.58 21.56 4.90
C ALA A 560 -13.02 22.01 5.14
N ARG A 561 -13.48 21.95 6.41
CA ARG A 561 -14.83 22.37 6.81
C ARG A 561 -15.03 23.88 6.72
N GLN A 562 -14.01 24.69 7.04
CA GLN A 562 -14.04 26.13 6.84
C GLN A 562 -14.12 26.50 5.36
N SER A 563 -13.36 25.81 4.51
CA SER A 563 -13.40 25.99 3.05
C SER A 563 -14.78 25.65 2.49
N GLU A 564 -15.38 24.54 2.93
CA GLU A 564 -16.74 24.13 2.54
C GLU A 564 -17.78 25.19 2.94
N LEU A 565 -17.75 25.67 4.18
CA LEU A 565 -18.63 26.73 4.67
C LEU A 565 -18.42 28.06 3.94
N ALA A 566 -17.18 28.41 3.58
CA ALA A 566 -16.88 29.61 2.81
C ALA A 566 -17.41 29.52 1.37
N ALA A 567 -17.29 28.34 0.74
CA ALA A 567 -17.86 28.08 -0.58
C ALA A 567 -19.40 28.14 -0.55
N GLU A 568 -20.02 27.56 0.47
CA GLU A 568 -21.48 27.61 0.68
C GLU A 568 -21.96 29.05 0.91
N ARG A 569 -21.29 29.82 1.77
CA ARG A 569 -21.60 31.24 1.99
C ARG A 569 -21.51 32.06 0.71
N THR A 570 -20.47 31.80 -0.10
CA THR A 570 -20.27 32.50 -1.37
C THR A 570 -21.38 32.17 -2.37
N ARG A 571 -21.81 30.89 -2.44
CA ARG A 571 -22.97 30.47 -3.24
C ARG A 571 -24.25 31.16 -2.79
N LEU A 572 -24.57 31.12 -1.50
CA LEU A 572 -25.77 31.76 -0.95
C LEU A 572 -25.82 33.27 -1.23
N VAL A 573 -24.69 33.97 -1.10
CA VAL A 573 -24.60 35.40 -1.42
C VAL A 573 -24.81 35.66 -2.91
N ASN A 574 -24.23 34.83 -3.78
CA ASN A 574 -24.41 34.97 -5.22
C ASN A 574 -25.86 34.67 -5.66
N ASP A 575 -26.48 33.65 -5.07
CA ASP A 575 -27.89 33.32 -5.31
C ASP A 575 -28.82 34.44 -4.83
N ALA A 576 -28.55 35.01 -3.65
CA ALA A 576 -29.30 36.16 -3.13
C ALA A 576 -29.14 37.41 -4.04
N LYS A 577 -27.93 37.67 -4.54
CA LYS A 577 -27.68 38.76 -5.50
C LYS A 577 -28.40 38.53 -6.83
N ALA A 578 -28.38 37.30 -7.35
CA ALA A 578 -29.07 36.94 -8.59
C ALA A 578 -30.59 37.10 -8.44
N ALA A 579 -31.17 36.64 -7.32
CA ALA A 579 -32.59 36.81 -7.03
C ALA A 579 -32.99 38.29 -6.88
N ALA A 580 -32.15 39.11 -6.23
CA ALA A 580 -32.38 40.56 -6.13
C ALA A 580 -32.32 41.25 -7.51
N LEU A 581 -31.33 40.92 -8.35
CA LEU A 581 -31.21 41.45 -9.71
C LEU A 581 -32.39 41.06 -10.61
N ALA A 582 -32.88 39.82 -10.50
CA ALA A 582 -34.07 39.38 -11.23
C ALA A 582 -35.31 40.19 -10.86
N ARG A 583 -35.52 40.42 -9.56
CA ARG A 583 -36.64 41.25 -9.05
C ARG A 583 -36.56 42.71 -9.48
N ILE A 584 -35.36 43.30 -9.52
CA ILE A 584 -35.16 44.66 -10.03
C ILE A 584 -35.53 44.73 -11.52
N LYS A 585 -35.10 43.75 -12.33
CA LYS A 585 -35.45 43.70 -13.76
C LYS A 585 -36.95 43.52 -14.00
N GLU A 586 -37.63 42.72 -13.20
CA GLU A 586 -39.10 42.60 -13.24
C GLU A 586 -39.76 43.94 -12.93
N ALA A 587 -39.32 44.63 -11.88
CA ALA A 587 -39.84 45.95 -11.51
C ALA A 587 -39.60 47.00 -12.62
N GLU A 588 -38.45 46.99 -13.29
CA GLU A 588 -38.16 47.87 -14.42
C GLU A 588 -39.03 47.56 -15.64
N ALA A 589 -39.25 46.28 -15.95
CA ALA A 589 -40.12 45.86 -17.06
C ALA A 589 -41.58 46.28 -16.81
N GLU A 590 -42.06 46.11 -15.57
CA GLU A 590 -43.38 46.57 -15.15
C GLU A 590 -43.50 48.09 -15.19
N PHE A 591 -42.49 48.83 -14.72
CA PHE A 591 -42.43 50.29 -14.80
C PHE A 591 -42.54 50.77 -16.26
N LYS A 592 -41.78 50.13 -17.16
CA LYS A 592 -41.84 50.41 -18.61
C LYS A 592 -43.24 50.12 -19.19
N SER A 593 -43.92 49.09 -18.71
CA SER A 593 -45.30 48.77 -19.12
C SER A 593 -46.32 49.81 -18.65
N ILE A 594 -46.14 50.36 -17.44
CA ILE A 594 -47.00 51.41 -16.88
C ILE A 594 -46.78 52.71 -17.64
N VAL A 595 -45.53 53.11 -17.89
CA VAL A 595 -45.19 54.30 -18.70
C VAL A 595 -45.74 54.18 -20.13
N ARG A 596 -45.73 52.97 -20.72
CA ARG A 596 -46.31 52.72 -22.06
C ARG A 596 -47.84 52.88 -22.06
N ARG A 597 -48.53 52.43 -21.00
CA ARG A 597 -49.98 52.66 -20.82
C ARG A 597 -50.30 54.15 -20.66
N LEU A 598 -49.41 54.89 -20.00
CA LEU A 598 -49.51 56.34 -19.80
C LEU A 598 -49.40 57.14 -21.11
N LYS A 599 -48.50 56.71 -22.02
CA LYS A 599 -48.38 57.31 -23.36
C LYS A 599 -49.56 57.04 -24.28
N ASN A 600 -50.34 55.98 -24.02
CA ASN A 600 -51.47 55.58 -24.86
C ASN A 600 -52.82 56.21 -24.42
N GLY A 601 -52.83 57.08 -23.40
CA GLY A 601 -53.95 57.99 -23.13
C GLY A 601 -55.25 57.37 -22.57
N VAL A 602 -55.19 56.18 -21.95
CA VAL A 602 -56.42 55.43 -21.59
C VAL A 602 -56.89 55.62 -20.14
N GLU A 603 -56.16 56.26 -19.22
CA GLU A 603 -56.63 56.39 -17.81
C GLU A 603 -56.30 57.70 -17.07
N PRO A 604 -57.19 58.17 -16.16
CA PRO A 604 -56.97 59.35 -15.33
C PRO A 604 -55.83 59.19 -14.30
N TRP A 605 -54.94 60.19 -14.22
CA TRP A 605 -53.76 60.26 -13.33
C TRP A 605 -54.05 59.96 -11.83
N GLY A 606 -55.28 60.18 -11.37
CA GLY A 606 -55.69 59.96 -9.98
C GLY A 606 -55.72 58.50 -9.52
N ARG A 607 -56.21 57.56 -10.35
CA ARG A 607 -56.22 56.12 -9.99
C ARG A 607 -54.83 55.50 -10.08
N LEU A 608 -54.06 55.91 -11.09
CA LEU A 608 -52.67 55.47 -11.29
C LEU A 608 -51.75 55.87 -10.14
N ARG A 609 -51.90 57.07 -9.55
CA ARG A 609 -51.09 57.50 -8.39
C ARG A 609 -51.34 56.62 -7.16
N GLN A 610 -52.59 56.17 -6.97
CA GLN A 610 -52.98 55.31 -5.86
C GLN A 610 -52.46 53.87 -6.06
N GLU A 611 -52.56 53.32 -7.28
CA GLU A 611 -51.92 52.04 -7.61
C GLU A 611 -50.38 52.11 -7.55
N PHE A 612 -49.78 53.22 -7.96
CA PHE A 612 -48.34 53.44 -7.93
C PHE A 612 -47.82 53.50 -6.49
N SER A 613 -48.48 54.26 -5.61
CA SER A 613 -48.13 54.31 -4.18
C SER A 613 -48.36 52.96 -3.49
N GLY A 614 -49.45 52.25 -3.81
CA GLY A 614 -49.74 50.94 -3.25
C GLY A 614 -48.75 49.85 -3.68
N ARG A 615 -48.30 49.88 -4.94
CA ARG A 615 -47.32 48.92 -5.47
C ARG A 615 -45.88 49.29 -5.08
N GLN A 616 -45.54 50.57 -4.97
CA GLN A 616 -44.26 51.03 -4.44
C GLN A 616 -44.09 50.65 -2.96
N ALA A 617 -45.17 50.73 -2.17
CA ALA A 617 -45.18 50.22 -0.80
C ALA A 617 -44.98 48.69 -0.75
N LYS A 618 -45.55 47.95 -1.70
CA LYS A 618 -45.38 46.49 -1.82
C LYS A 618 -43.95 46.10 -2.22
N LEU A 619 -43.34 46.82 -3.16
CA LEU A 619 -41.94 46.63 -3.56
C LEU A 619 -40.96 46.98 -2.44
N LEU A 620 -41.23 48.05 -1.66
CA LEU A 620 -40.45 48.39 -0.46
C LEU A 620 -40.61 47.34 0.65
N ALA A 621 -41.80 46.75 0.79
CA ALA A 621 -42.05 45.67 1.75
C ALA A 621 -41.33 44.37 1.35
N ASP A 622 -41.27 44.04 0.05
CA ASP A 622 -40.63 42.83 -0.48
C ASP A 622 -39.09 42.93 -0.58
N LEU A 623 -38.53 44.15 -0.63
CA LEU A 623 -37.09 44.45 -0.61
C LEU A 623 -36.54 44.70 0.81
N SER A 624 -37.41 44.77 1.80
CA SER A 624 -37.00 44.79 3.21
C SER A 624 -36.64 43.37 3.64
N PRO A 625 -35.45 43.12 4.23
CA PRO A 625 -35.19 41.83 4.85
C PRO A 625 -36.29 41.56 5.87
N GLY A 626 -37.01 40.44 5.70
CA GLY A 626 -38.09 40.06 6.61
C GLY A 626 -37.60 40.12 8.07
N PRO A 627 -38.47 40.52 9.02
CA PRO A 627 -38.08 40.56 10.42
C PRO A 627 -37.57 39.18 10.81
N GLY A 628 -36.31 39.11 11.20
CA GLY A 628 -35.80 37.97 11.96
C GLY A 628 -36.72 37.74 13.17
N PRO A 629 -36.76 36.51 13.70
CA PRO A 629 -37.67 36.16 14.78
C PRO A 629 -37.60 37.21 15.88
N ALA A 630 -38.73 37.85 16.15
CA ALA A 630 -38.85 38.83 17.21
C ALA A 630 -38.38 38.19 18.54
N PRO A 631 -37.56 38.89 19.34
CA PRO A 631 -37.28 38.44 20.68
C PRO A 631 -38.60 38.31 21.43
N ALA A 632 -38.76 37.16 22.09
CA ALA A 632 -39.93 36.83 22.89
C ALA A 632 -40.29 37.98 23.84
N ALA A 633 -41.59 38.19 23.99
CA ALA A 633 -42.23 39.24 24.76
C ALA A 633 -41.51 39.56 26.10
N VAL A 634 -41.36 40.86 26.36
CA VAL A 634 -40.93 41.42 27.66
C VAL A 634 -41.81 40.84 28.77
N THR A 635 -41.25 39.90 29.52
CA THR A 635 -41.84 39.37 30.74
C THR A 635 -41.81 40.48 31.79
N ARG A 636 -42.98 40.99 32.20
CA ARG A 636 -43.08 41.89 33.35
C ARG A 636 -42.53 41.20 34.60
N PHE A 637 -41.40 41.67 35.09
CA PHE A 637 -40.79 41.20 36.33
C PHE A 637 -41.62 41.61 37.55
N ARG A 638 -41.70 40.74 38.56
CA ARG A 638 -42.37 41.04 39.85
C ARG A 638 -41.33 41.16 40.96
N SER A 639 -41.56 42.07 41.92
CA SER A 639 -40.77 42.13 43.15
C SER A 639 -40.84 40.78 43.87
N GLY A 640 -39.67 40.25 44.26
CA GLY A 640 -39.48 38.95 44.89
C GLY A 640 -39.04 37.81 43.95
N GLN A 641 -39.00 38.01 42.63
CA GLN A 641 -38.63 36.96 41.66
C GLN A 641 -37.12 36.70 41.63
N GLN A 642 -36.70 35.43 41.57
CA GLN A 642 -35.29 35.05 41.34
C GLN A 642 -34.91 35.22 39.87
N VAL A 643 -33.84 35.97 39.65
CA VAL A 643 -33.28 36.26 38.34
C VAL A 643 -31.79 35.94 38.29
N PHE A 644 -31.31 35.50 37.14
CA PHE A 644 -29.92 35.28 36.83
C PHE A 644 -29.39 36.46 36.02
N LEU A 645 -28.19 36.92 36.35
CA LEU A 645 -27.47 38.02 35.71
C LEU A 645 -26.38 37.41 34.82
N PRO A 646 -26.60 37.24 33.50
CA PRO A 646 -25.68 36.48 32.65
C PRO A 646 -24.29 37.12 32.54
N ALA A 647 -24.22 38.45 32.56
CA ALA A 647 -22.96 39.19 32.49
C ALA A 647 -22.06 39.00 33.73
N LEU A 648 -22.67 38.67 34.88
CA LEU A 648 -21.95 38.50 36.15
C LEU A 648 -21.91 37.04 36.63
N GLY A 649 -22.68 36.14 36.00
CA GLY A 649 -22.77 34.74 36.41
C GLY A 649 -23.44 34.53 37.77
N LEU A 650 -24.23 35.48 38.25
CA LEU A 650 -24.81 35.48 39.60
C LEU A 650 -26.34 35.33 39.58
N THR A 651 -26.88 34.63 40.57
CA THR A 651 -28.33 34.60 40.87
C THR A 651 -28.65 35.63 41.95
N GLY A 652 -29.72 36.40 41.75
CA GLY A 652 -30.19 37.43 42.68
C GLY A 652 -31.71 37.53 42.70
N GLN A 653 -32.25 38.22 43.71
CA GLN A 653 -33.69 38.41 43.87
C GLN A 653 -34.06 39.87 43.60
N ILE A 654 -35.12 40.11 42.82
CA ILE A 654 -35.61 41.47 42.57
C ILE A 654 -36.24 42.01 43.85
N VAL A 655 -35.71 43.11 44.39
CA VAL A 655 -36.23 43.76 45.60
C VAL A 655 -37.25 44.84 45.24
N ALA A 656 -37.00 45.61 44.19
CA ALA A 656 -37.92 46.66 43.73
C ALA A 656 -37.96 46.74 42.20
N THR A 657 -39.16 46.86 41.64
CA THR A 657 -39.43 46.98 40.20
C THR A 657 -39.78 48.41 39.76
N ASP A 658 -39.93 49.34 40.71
CA ASP A 658 -40.45 50.69 40.44
C ASP A 658 -39.47 51.75 40.98
N THR A 659 -38.35 51.92 40.29
CA THR A 659 -37.46 53.08 40.47
C THR A 659 -37.76 54.11 39.39
N ARG A 660 -37.68 55.41 39.72
CA ARG A 660 -38.04 56.55 38.84
C ARG A 660 -37.37 56.56 37.45
N ASP A 661 -36.34 55.73 37.24
CA ASP A 661 -35.55 55.62 36.00
C ASP A 661 -35.79 54.30 35.22
N GLY A 662 -36.79 53.48 35.59
CA GLY A 662 -37.14 52.25 34.87
C GLY A 662 -36.16 51.08 35.03
N ARG A 663 -35.28 51.13 36.05
CA ARG A 663 -34.29 50.08 36.36
C ARG A 663 -34.78 49.15 37.50
N LEU A 664 -34.35 47.89 37.47
CA LEU A 664 -34.65 46.89 38.51
C LEU A 664 -33.56 46.89 39.58
N GLU A 665 -33.95 46.79 40.85
CA GLU A 665 -32.99 46.64 41.95
C GLU A 665 -32.93 45.16 42.36
N VAL A 666 -31.79 44.52 42.11
CA VAL A 666 -31.54 43.08 42.34
C VAL A 666 -30.55 42.90 43.47
N GLN A 667 -30.93 42.10 44.47
CA GLN A 667 -30.07 41.69 45.58
C GLN A 667 -29.39 40.36 45.22
N ALA A 668 -28.08 40.40 44.99
CA ALA A 668 -27.25 39.20 44.80
C ALA A 668 -26.34 39.05 46.02
N ARG A 669 -26.64 38.07 46.88
CA ARG A 669 -25.96 37.88 48.18
C ARG A 669 -25.97 39.17 49.03
N ASN A 670 -24.81 39.71 49.38
CA ASN A 670 -24.66 40.88 50.26
C ASN A 670 -24.62 42.23 49.51
N VAL A 671 -24.79 42.24 48.18
CA VAL A 671 -24.68 43.45 47.35
C VAL A 671 -26.00 43.75 46.65
N LYS A 672 -26.40 45.03 46.65
CA LYS A 672 -27.57 45.54 45.91
C LYS A 672 -27.11 46.17 44.60
N LEU A 673 -27.62 45.68 43.47
CA LEU A 673 -27.26 46.12 42.12
C LEU A 673 -28.48 46.69 41.41
N ARG A 674 -28.29 47.78 40.66
CA ARG A 674 -29.33 48.36 39.79
C ARG A 674 -29.05 47.97 38.35
N VAL A 675 -29.94 47.19 37.76
CA VAL A 675 -29.76 46.56 36.44
C VAL A 675 -30.96 46.83 35.56
N SER A 676 -30.72 46.89 34.25
CA SER A 676 -31.80 47.10 33.28
C SER A 676 -32.66 45.81 33.16
N PRO A 677 -33.96 45.89 32.87
CA PRO A 677 -34.81 44.71 32.68
C PRO A 677 -34.31 43.73 31.60
N GLU A 678 -33.51 44.21 30.66
CA GLU A 678 -32.92 43.41 29.58
C GLU A 678 -31.67 42.60 30.02
N GLU A 679 -31.10 42.91 31.19
CA GLU A 679 -29.86 42.31 31.70
C GLU A 679 -30.11 41.13 32.66
N VAL A 680 -31.38 40.73 32.85
CA VAL A 680 -31.79 39.71 33.82
C VAL A 680 -32.67 38.63 33.18
N THR A 681 -32.46 37.37 33.54
CA THR A 681 -33.28 36.23 33.07
C THR A 681 -33.95 35.51 34.24
N PRO A 682 -35.25 35.14 34.17
CA PRO A 682 -35.93 34.45 35.27
C PRO A 682 -35.49 32.99 35.40
N VAL A 683 -35.30 32.52 36.63
CA VAL A 683 -34.91 31.13 36.92
C VAL A 683 -36.17 30.31 37.26
N GLY A 684 -36.67 29.48 36.33
CA GLY A 684 -37.67 28.43 36.61
C GLY A 684 -38.84 28.28 35.61
N GLY A 685 -38.84 27.19 34.84
CA GLY A 685 -39.96 26.66 34.04
C GLY A 685 -39.58 25.34 33.35
N GLU A 686 -40.30 24.24 33.64
CA GLU A 686 -39.93 22.83 33.41
C GLU A 686 -39.96 22.30 31.96
N ALA A 687 -39.26 21.18 31.76
CA ALA A 687 -38.91 20.51 30.50
C ALA A 687 -39.98 19.58 29.90
N GLY A 688 -39.98 19.41 28.57
CA GLY A 688 -40.75 18.38 27.88
C GLY A 688 -40.42 18.15 26.38
N ARG A 689 -39.51 17.20 26.13
CA ARG A 689 -39.26 16.39 24.91
C ARG A 689 -38.68 17.02 23.62
N ALA A 690 -37.78 16.21 23.05
CA ALA A 690 -36.85 16.46 21.94
C ALA A 690 -37.50 16.60 20.55
N ILE A 691 -36.87 17.38 19.66
CA ILE A 691 -36.04 16.91 18.53
C ILE A 691 -35.39 18.12 17.81
N ARG A 692 -34.07 18.00 17.60
CA ARG A 692 -33.19 18.57 16.55
C ARG A 692 -33.31 20.06 16.17
N SER A 693 -32.26 20.80 16.52
CA SER A 693 -31.55 21.80 15.71
C SER A 693 -30.28 22.14 16.51
N GLY A 694 -29.11 22.37 15.91
CA GLY A 694 -28.85 23.47 14.99
C GLY A 694 -28.01 24.51 15.74
N ALA A 695 -26.81 24.75 15.23
CA ALA A 695 -25.99 25.94 15.46
C ALA A 695 -25.78 26.40 16.91
N ALA A 696 -24.82 25.80 17.61
CA ALA A 696 -24.06 26.52 18.63
C ALA A 696 -23.08 27.47 17.90
N SER A 697 -23.55 28.67 17.59
CA SER A 697 -22.68 29.79 17.25
C SER A 697 -22.10 30.36 18.54
N GLY A 698 -20.77 30.38 18.62
CA GLY A 698 -19.98 31.38 19.34
C GLY A 698 -20.43 31.81 20.73
N PHE A 699 -20.22 30.96 21.74
CA PHE A 699 -19.89 31.45 23.07
C PHE A 699 -18.46 31.05 23.37
N HIS A 700 -17.54 32.02 23.30
CA HIS A 700 -16.27 31.90 24.02
C HIS A 700 -16.62 31.61 25.48
N ARG A 701 -16.28 30.40 25.92
CA ARG A 701 -16.12 30.12 27.36
C ARG A 701 -15.15 31.19 27.86
N PRO A 702 -15.50 32.05 28.84
CA PRO A 702 -14.49 32.91 29.43
C PRO A 702 -13.36 32.02 29.95
N PRO A 703 -12.09 32.42 29.80
CA PRO A 703 -11.00 31.69 30.41
C PRO A 703 -11.31 31.52 31.91
N ALA A 704 -10.99 30.35 32.46
CA ALA A 704 -11.02 30.16 33.90
C ALA A 704 -10.21 31.30 34.55
N TRP A 705 -10.82 31.99 35.52
CA TRP A 705 -10.14 33.02 36.30
C TRP A 705 -8.84 32.44 36.87
N LEU A 706 -7.71 33.06 36.54
CA LEU A 706 -6.40 32.73 37.07
C LEU A 706 -5.91 33.94 37.87
N PRO A 707 -5.44 33.77 39.11
CA PRO A 707 -4.94 34.87 39.95
C PRO A 707 -3.54 35.33 39.50
N SER A 708 -3.24 35.27 38.20
CA SER A 708 -1.95 35.67 37.64
C SER A 708 -2.10 36.41 36.32
N LEU A 709 -1.34 37.50 36.14
CA LEU A 709 -1.34 38.33 34.95
C LEU A 709 0.08 38.49 34.39
N ASN A 710 0.24 38.19 33.10
CA ASN A 710 1.49 38.36 32.39
C ASN A 710 1.52 39.67 31.58
N LEU A 711 2.46 40.54 31.90
CA LEU A 711 2.68 41.87 31.32
C LEU A 711 3.99 41.97 30.53
N VAL A 712 4.68 40.85 30.30
CA VAL A 712 5.96 40.84 29.56
C VAL A 712 5.74 41.31 28.13
N GLY A 713 6.42 42.39 27.74
CA GLY A 713 6.38 42.97 26.40
C GLY A 713 5.42 44.15 26.23
N LEU A 714 4.60 44.47 27.24
CA LEU A 714 3.69 45.61 27.21
C LEU A 714 4.37 46.93 27.63
N ARG A 715 3.89 48.05 27.09
CA ARG A 715 4.27 49.39 27.56
C ARG A 715 3.51 49.75 28.84
N VAL A 716 4.03 50.70 29.61
CA VAL A 716 3.44 51.12 30.91
C VAL A 716 1.97 51.52 30.75
N ASP A 717 1.66 52.33 29.73
CA ASP A 717 0.32 52.86 29.49
C ASP A 717 -0.71 51.77 29.13
N GLU A 718 -0.25 50.63 28.61
CA GLU A 718 -1.07 49.47 28.25
C GLU A 718 -1.23 48.51 29.44
N ALA A 719 -0.24 48.46 30.33
CA ALA A 719 -0.18 47.53 31.44
C ALA A 719 -1.05 47.96 32.63
N LEU A 720 -1.07 49.25 32.99
CA LEU A 720 -1.81 49.72 34.17
C LEU A 720 -3.33 49.42 34.13
N PRO A 721 -4.05 49.65 33.00
CA PRO A 721 -5.48 49.34 32.93
C PRO A 721 -5.81 47.84 33.03
N LEU A 722 -4.86 46.96 32.68
CA LEU A 722 -5.02 45.51 32.80
C LEU A 722 -4.84 45.05 34.25
N VAL A 723 -3.94 45.71 34.98
CA VAL A 723 -3.71 45.49 36.42
C VAL A 723 -4.93 45.93 37.23
N ASP A 724 -5.51 47.09 36.91
CA ASP A 724 -6.73 47.57 37.58
C ASP A 724 -7.89 46.58 37.39
N ARG A 725 -8.11 46.10 36.16
CA ARG A 725 -9.14 45.08 35.88
C ARG A 725 -8.88 43.77 36.62
N LEU A 726 -7.62 43.37 36.76
CA LEU A 726 -7.25 42.16 37.49
C LEU A 726 -7.57 42.31 38.99
N ILE A 727 -7.29 43.47 39.58
CA ILE A 727 -7.63 43.75 40.98
C ILE A 727 -9.15 43.76 41.18
N ASP A 728 -9.89 44.42 40.29
CA ASP A 728 -11.36 44.44 40.35
C ASP A 728 -11.95 43.02 40.26
N GLN A 729 -11.43 42.19 39.36
CA GLN A 729 -11.85 40.79 39.21
C GLN A 729 -11.44 39.95 40.43
N ALA A 730 -10.25 40.17 40.99
CA ALA A 730 -9.78 39.45 42.16
C ALA A 730 -10.63 39.72 43.40
N VAL A 731 -11.06 40.96 43.60
CA VAL A 731 -11.99 41.35 44.67
C VAL A 731 -13.37 40.73 44.44
N LEU A 732 -13.89 40.76 43.20
CA LEU A 732 -15.18 40.15 42.86
C LEU A 732 -15.19 38.62 43.06
N HIS A 733 -14.04 37.97 42.88
CA HIS A 733 -13.86 36.53 43.08
C HIS A 733 -13.42 36.15 44.51
N GLY A 734 -13.18 37.12 45.40
CA GLY A 734 -12.78 36.86 46.79
C GLY A 734 -11.37 36.27 46.93
N THR A 735 -10.47 36.61 46.00
CA THR A 735 -9.08 36.13 46.00
C THR A 735 -8.20 37.10 46.80
N GLU A 736 -7.53 36.58 47.83
CA GLU A 736 -6.68 37.39 48.73
C GLU A 736 -5.34 37.78 48.10
N LYS A 737 -4.88 37.03 47.09
CA LYS A 737 -3.54 37.17 46.49
C LYS A 737 -3.58 37.11 44.96
N VAL A 738 -2.75 37.93 44.32
CA VAL A 738 -2.62 38.00 42.87
C VAL A 738 -1.16 38.18 42.45
N ASP A 739 -0.74 37.44 41.42
CA ASP A 739 0.62 37.46 40.89
C ASP A 739 0.71 38.28 39.58
N ILE A 740 1.63 39.23 39.52
CA ILE A 740 1.85 40.07 38.33
C ILE A 740 3.26 39.82 37.78
N ILE A 741 3.33 39.23 36.59
CA ILE A 741 4.58 38.87 35.91
C ILE A 741 4.95 40.01 34.94
N HIS A 742 5.96 40.80 35.26
CA HIS A 742 6.41 41.96 34.45
C HIS A 742 7.79 41.74 33.79
N GLY A 743 8.50 40.66 34.13
CA GLY A 743 9.83 40.33 33.58
C GLY A 743 11.00 41.14 34.17
N VAL A 744 12.24 40.71 33.90
CA VAL A 744 13.50 41.23 34.52
C VAL A 744 14.17 42.33 33.68
N GLY A 745 13.43 43.01 32.80
CA GLY A 745 13.99 44.00 31.86
C GLY A 745 14.58 45.27 32.51
N THR A 746 14.44 46.44 31.87
CA THR A 746 15.01 47.73 32.34
C THR A 746 14.43 48.27 33.66
N GLY A 747 13.55 47.53 34.34
CA GLY A 747 12.94 47.90 35.62
C GLY A 747 11.90 49.03 35.55
N ARG A 748 11.67 49.63 34.38
CA ARG A 748 10.68 50.72 34.18
C ARG A 748 9.25 50.27 34.47
N LEU A 749 8.86 49.10 33.95
CA LEU A 749 7.52 48.54 34.16
C LEU A 749 7.28 48.20 35.63
N LYS A 750 8.28 47.62 36.31
CA LYS A 750 8.23 47.34 37.75
C LYS A 750 8.01 48.60 38.59
N ARG A 751 8.79 49.67 38.34
CA ARG A 751 8.66 50.93 39.11
C ARG A 751 7.30 51.58 38.92
N ALA A 752 6.83 51.69 37.67
CA ALA A 752 5.52 52.26 37.38
C ALA A 752 4.37 51.44 37.99
N LEU A 753 4.48 50.10 37.96
CA LEU A 753 3.51 49.20 38.58
C LEU A 753 3.47 49.37 40.10
N TRP A 754 4.63 49.44 40.75
CA TRP A 754 4.72 49.63 42.20
C TRP A 754 4.22 51.01 42.65
N ASP A 755 4.52 52.06 41.88
CA ASP A 755 4.02 53.41 42.17
C ASP A 755 2.49 53.47 42.00
N HIS A 756 1.93 52.82 40.98
CA HIS A 756 0.49 52.74 40.77
C HIS A 756 -0.22 51.93 41.87
N LEU A 757 0.30 50.75 42.20
CA LEU A 757 -0.29 49.85 43.20
C LEU A 757 -0.20 50.39 44.63
N LYS A 758 0.85 51.17 44.98
CA LYS A 758 0.96 51.83 46.28
C LYS A 758 -0.15 52.85 46.55
N HIS A 759 -0.69 53.47 45.51
CA HIS A 759 -1.77 54.46 45.61
C HIS A 759 -3.16 53.84 45.41
N HIS A 760 -3.25 52.54 45.16
CA HIS A 760 -4.50 51.85 44.90
C HIS A 760 -5.21 51.47 46.21
N GLY A 761 -6.44 51.96 46.43
CA GLY A 761 -7.15 51.84 47.72
C GLY A 761 -7.41 50.41 48.20
N LEU A 762 -7.46 49.44 47.27
CA LEU A 762 -7.79 48.03 47.49
C LEU A 762 -6.57 47.13 47.79
N VAL A 763 -5.35 47.65 47.72
CA VAL A 763 -4.11 46.90 47.99
C VAL A 763 -3.73 46.99 49.47
N LYS A 764 -3.42 45.85 50.09
CA LYS A 764 -2.99 45.72 51.49
C LYS A 764 -1.47 45.72 51.61
N GLU A 765 -0.78 44.90 50.84
CA GLU A 765 0.69 44.78 50.86
C GLU A 765 1.25 44.36 49.50
N LEU A 766 2.51 44.72 49.24
CA LEU A 766 3.21 44.46 47.97
C LEU A 766 4.56 43.83 48.25
N HIS A 767 4.81 42.65 47.68
CA HIS A 767 6.06 41.91 47.85
C HIS A 767 6.63 41.47 46.49
N ALA A 768 7.96 41.46 46.37
CA ALA A 768 8.61 40.83 45.23
C ALA A 768 8.75 39.32 45.50
N ASP A 769 8.41 38.49 44.52
CA ASP A 769 8.60 37.03 44.63
C ASP A 769 10.09 36.67 44.50
N ALA A 770 10.46 35.43 44.83
CA ALA A 770 11.82 34.90 44.68
C ALA A 770 12.35 35.03 43.25
N ASN A 771 11.45 35.15 42.26
CA ASN A 771 11.79 35.46 40.88
C ASN A 771 11.68 36.99 40.63
N PRO A 772 12.79 37.70 40.28
CA PRO A 772 12.82 39.17 40.19
C PRO A 772 11.90 39.79 39.12
N GLY A 773 11.26 38.98 38.28
CA GLY A 773 10.28 39.37 37.28
C GLY A 773 8.81 39.27 37.70
N VAL A 774 8.51 38.92 38.97
CA VAL A 774 7.15 38.74 39.50
C VAL A 774 6.93 39.60 40.74
N THR A 775 5.77 40.26 40.82
CA THR A 775 5.30 41.02 41.99
C THR A 775 4.01 40.38 42.49
N VAL A 776 3.95 40.05 43.78
CA VAL A 776 2.77 39.50 44.46
C VAL A 776 2.04 40.65 45.18
N VAL A 777 0.72 40.71 44.99
CA VAL A 777 -0.17 41.73 45.56
C VAL A 777 -1.15 41.08 46.51
N ASP A 778 -1.13 41.48 47.78
CA ASP A 778 -2.13 41.08 48.77
C ASP A 778 -3.26 42.14 48.80
N LEU A 779 -4.51 41.70 48.69
CA LEU A 779 -5.70 42.59 48.64
C LEU A 779 -6.35 42.75 50.02
N LYS A 780 -7.10 43.85 50.22
CA LYS A 780 -7.92 44.08 51.42
C LYS A 780 -9.25 43.33 51.30
N GLU A 781 -9.70 42.73 52.41
CA GLU A 781 -11.05 42.14 52.54
C GLU A 781 -12.17 43.16 52.36
#